data_AF-A0A9Q0EV29-F1
#
_entry.id   AF-A0A9Q0EV29-F1
#
_cell.length_a   1.000
_cell.length_b   1.000
_cell.length_c   1.000
_cell.angle_alpha   90.00
_cell.angle_beta   90.00
_cell.angle_gamma   90.00
#
_symmetry.space_group_name_H-M   'P 1'
#
loop_
_entity.id
_entity.type
_entity.pdbx_description
1 polymer ?
#
loop_
_entity_poly.entity_id
_entity_poly.type
_entity_poly.pdbx_seq_one_letter_code
_entity_poly.pdbx_strand_id
1 'polypeptide(L)'
;MPTVWKRITFSVASVLCIGSVGLLVVALATERWATGRILCKTGVEIVNASSPELDQFIGHIYYGLFQGGKTKKCGLGDRRSKIYIFPKLVKTLNSGLHMLVILFLLVAMGFALVSLSFCIYNARKVPYQSIKGHKGLYLWNVFAALFGTLGVLCFLAAMRHHRLTERVANHKESFFRLTVLDDRLDWSFWLSVASVATHVAVCGVVAMSRIKLPKAQNKKPEQPSNCNARKGLVLGVYEKEGENDSFDLTTAARSLDDSLSGKLSELLKISGPALKKGKNRIFYGLHEDFPCVAVVGLGKKNAGVCGSENWDTCKENIRAALSAGCRLLQDLEVSHVEVDACGDAQSAAEGAVLGLFYYDQLKTKKKTKVTTQLHGSDDMAGWEKGILYGEGQNLARLLMEAPANYITPTVFADTIEEKLAPYSERVTVYKRSQDWIEAQQMGAFLSVSKGSEEPPVFLEVHYNGSPDKNQSPLLFVGKGITFDTGGISLKPPSGMDAMRADMGGAATVCAAVVTAAALNLPINIIGLAPLCENMPSGKATKPGDVVTAKNGKTIQVDNTDAEGRLVLADALCYAHTFSPKAIVNAATLTGAMDVALGSAATGVFTNSDWLWEQLHQASVVTGDRVWRMPLFQHYTRQVTDSQLADLNNIGKYSRSGGACTAAAFLREFVTAPHWAHLDIAGVMGNQDEVPYLRKGMSGRPTRTLVEFAAGLAAQGNNTLVDDLEASFEACFASLVSQDYVNGTDQEEIRTGVDQCIQKFLDVARQTECFFLQKRLQLSVQKPEQVVKEDVSELRNELQRKELLVQKHQSKLHHWQQVLEDVSVQHRKPTDLPPPGPLAFLEQASASLPPAPLKPN
;
A
#
# COMPACT_ATOMS: atom_id res chain seq x y z
N MET A 1 17.34 35.92 40.92
CA MET A 1 17.17 34.65 41.66
C MET A 1 15.76 34.60 42.28
N PRO A 2 15.14 33.42 42.49
CA PRO A 2 13.84 33.35 43.19
C PRO A 2 13.98 33.84 44.63
N THR A 3 12.96 34.52 45.16
CA THR A 3 12.95 34.94 46.58
C THR A 3 12.96 33.71 47.50
N VAL A 4 13.59 33.82 48.68
CA VAL A 4 13.68 32.73 49.67
C VAL A 4 12.31 32.13 49.97
N TRP A 5 11.30 32.98 50.14
CA TRP A 5 9.91 32.57 50.38
C TRP A 5 9.33 31.70 49.25
N LYS A 6 9.60 32.02 47.97
CA LYS A 6 9.13 31.23 46.82
C LYS A 6 9.82 29.85 46.75
N ARG A 7 11.11 29.77 47.11
CA ARG A 7 11.82 28.48 47.19
C ARG A 7 11.23 27.58 48.27
N ILE A 8 10.87 28.14 49.42
CA ILE A 8 10.20 27.39 50.49
C ILE A 8 8.85 26.85 50.01
N THR A 9 8.01 27.68 49.38
CA THR A 9 6.70 27.25 48.84
C THR A 9 6.81 26.09 47.85
N PHE A 10 7.69 26.17 46.85
CA PHE A 10 7.84 25.10 45.86
C PHE A 10 8.52 23.85 46.43
N SER A 11 9.35 23.99 47.46
CA SER A 11 9.94 22.85 48.17
C SER A 11 8.88 22.09 48.96
N VAL A 12 8.00 22.81 49.69
CA VAL A 12 6.85 22.21 50.39
C VAL A 12 5.91 21.52 49.40
N ALA A 13 5.59 22.17 48.27
CA ALA A 13 4.78 21.56 47.22
C ALA A 13 5.43 20.29 46.61
N SER A 14 6.76 20.26 46.48
CA SER A 14 7.49 19.07 46.00
C SER A 14 7.34 17.90 46.98
N VAL A 15 7.50 18.14 48.28
CA VAL A 15 7.34 17.11 49.33
C VAL A 15 5.93 16.53 49.32
N LEU A 16 4.91 17.38 49.18
CA LEU A 16 3.52 16.93 49.05
C LEU A 16 3.30 16.09 47.78
N CYS A 17 3.84 16.49 46.63
CA CYS A 17 3.73 15.69 45.41
C CYS A 17 4.43 14.32 45.52
N ILE A 18 5.60 14.25 46.18
CA ILE A 18 6.28 12.97 46.48
C ILE A 18 5.40 12.10 47.38
N GLY A 19 4.83 12.68 48.43
CA GLY A 19 3.89 11.99 49.31
C GLY A 19 2.71 11.40 48.54
N SER A 20 2.09 12.17 47.64
CA SER A 20 0.98 11.70 46.81
C SER A 20 1.35 10.50 45.92
N VAL A 21 2.50 10.57 45.23
CA VAL A 21 2.98 9.45 44.39
C VAL A 21 3.24 8.21 45.24
N GLY A 22 3.89 8.37 46.40
CA GLY A 22 4.13 7.27 47.33
C GLY A 22 2.84 6.61 47.82
N LEU A 23 1.82 7.41 48.16
CA LEU A 23 0.51 6.92 48.58
C LEU A 23 -0.17 6.07 47.49
N LEU A 24 -0.13 6.50 46.22
CA LEU A 24 -0.71 5.74 45.10
C LEU A 24 0.06 4.45 44.80
N VAL A 25 1.39 4.50 44.81
CA VAL A 25 2.23 3.31 44.61
C VAL A 25 1.94 2.25 45.67
N VAL A 26 1.90 2.66 46.95
CA VAL A 26 1.58 1.76 48.06
C VAL A 26 0.16 1.23 47.90
N ALA A 27 -0.83 2.09 47.64
CA ALA A 27 -2.22 1.67 47.44
C ALA A 27 -2.35 0.61 46.34
N LEU A 28 -1.71 0.82 45.19
CA LEU A 28 -1.75 -0.12 44.06
C LEU A 28 -1.06 -1.46 44.36
N ALA A 29 0.00 -1.45 45.17
CA ALA A 29 0.79 -2.64 45.48
C ALA A 29 0.17 -3.55 46.56
N THR A 30 -0.82 -3.06 47.30
CA THR A 30 -1.29 -3.71 48.54
C THR A 30 -2.66 -4.39 48.39
N GLU A 31 -2.88 -5.42 49.21
CA GLU A 31 -4.01 -6.36 49.07
C GLU A 31 -5.26 -5.96 49.89
N ARG A 32 -5.33 -4.73 50.41
CA ARG A 32 -6.36 -4.33 51.39
C ARG A 32 -7.08 -3.06 50.98
N TRP A 33 -7.80 -3.14 49.86
CA TRP A 33 -8.73 -2.11 49.42
C TRP A 33 -10.12 -2.28 50.04
N ALA A 34 -10.57 -3.52 50.16
CA ALA A 34 -11.82 -3.87 50.82
C ALA A 34 -11.64 -5.11 51.70
N THR A 35 -12.37 -5.14 52.81
CA THR A 35 -12.52 -6.32 53.67
C THR A 35 -13.99 -6.59 53.88
N GLY A 36 -14.40 -7.86 53.91
CA GLY A 36 -15.78 -8.23 54.20
C GLY A 36 -15.88 -9.50 55.01
N ARG A 37 -16.95 -9.63 55.79
CA ARG A 37 -17.35 -10.90 56.40
C ARG A 37 -18.33 -11.60 55.48
N ILE A 38 -18.11 -12.89 55.31
CA ILE A 38 -18.86 -13.71 54.37
C ILE A 38 -19.47 -14.91 55.11
N LEU A 39 -20.72 -15.23 54.81
CA LEU A 39 -21.42 -16.39 55.34
C LEU A 39 -21.49 -17.49 54.27
N CYS A 40 -21.11 -18.71 54.63
CA CYS A 40 -21.27 -19.88 53.76
C CYS A 40 -22.71 -20.41 53.81
N LYS A 41 -23.60 -19.83 52.98
CA LYS A 41 -25.05 -20.09 53.00
C LYS A 41 -25.40 -21.57 52.77
N THR A 42 -24.75 -22.22 51.80
CA THR A 42 -24.98 -23.65 51.52
C THR A 42 -24.63 -24.54 52.72
N GLY A 43 -23.58 -24.19 53.49
CA GLY A 43 -23.19 -24.96 54.68
C GLY A 43 -24.21 -24.84 55.80
N VAL A 44 -24.68 -23.61 56.07
CA VAL A 44 -25.73 -23.32 57.05
C VAL A 44 -27.03 -24.04 56.73
N GLU A 45 -27.44 -24.04 55.46
CA GLU A 45 -28.66 -24.72 54.98
C GLU A 45 -28.57 -26.25 55.12
N ILE A 46 -27.41 -26.85 54.85
CA ILE A 46 -27.21 -28.30 54.95
C ILE A 46 -27.38 -28.81 56.39
N VAL A 47 -26.87 -28.06 57.38
CA VAL A 47 -26.90 -28.50 58.79
C VAL A 47 -28.05 -27.88 59.60
N ASN A 48 -28.89 -27.06 58.97
CA ASN A 48 -29.97 -26.31 59.62
C ASN A 48 -29.48 -25.55 60.87
N ALA A 49 -28.35 -24.83 60.75
CA ALA A 49 -27.67 -24.24 61.89
C ALA A 49 -28.55 -23.19 62.62
N SER A 50 -28.54 -23.26 63.95
CA SER A 50 -29.21 -22.28 64.80
C SER A 50 -28.36 -21.00 64.97
N SER A 51 -28.98 -19.90 65.46
CA SER A 51 -28.29 -18.60 65.65
C SER A 51 -26.92 -18.69 66.38
N PRO A 52 -26.75 -19.48 67.47
CA PRO A 52 -25.45 -19.63 68.13
C PRO A 52 -24.40 -20.45 67.33
N GLU A 53 -24.80 -21.19 66.29
CA GLU A 53 -23.92 -22.04 65.48
C GLU A 53 -23.49 -21.38 64.16
N LEU A 54 -24.10 -20.24 63.79
CA LEU A 54 -23.79 -19.48 62.57
C LEU A 54 -22.31 -19.05 62.51
N ASP A 55 -21.70 -18.74 63.66
CA ASP A 55 -20.31 -18.29 63.74
C ASP A 55 -19.30 -19.32 63.18
N GLN A 56 -19.67 -20.61 63.16
CA GLN A 56 -18.84 -21.67 62.58
C GLN A 56 -18.83 -21.66 61.04
N PHE A 57 -19.68 -20.83 60.42
CA PHE A 57 -19.82 -20.68 58.98
C PHE A 57 -19.47 -19.27 58.47
N ILE A 58 -18.98 -18.39 59.37
CA ILE A 58 -18.53 -17.05 59.04
C ILE A 58 -17.04 -17.05 58.69
N GLY A 59 -16.74 -16.57 57.48
CA GLY A 59 -15.41 -16.33 56.98
C GLY A 59 -15.10 -14.85 56.76
N HIS A 60 -13.88 -14.58 56.32
CA HIS A 60 -13.43 -13.22 55.98
C HIS A 60 -12.82 -13.20 54.58
N ILE A 61 -13.04 -12.12 53.86
CA ILE A 61 -12.39 -11.84 52.58
C ILE A 61 -11.69 -10.48 52.65
N TYR A 62 -10.52 -10.38 52.05
CA TYR A 62 -9.79 -9.13 51.86
C TYR A 62 -9.17 -9.13 50.47
N TYR A 63 -9.25 -8.01 49.75
CA TYR A 63 -8.64 -7.92 48.44
C TYR A 63 -8.25 -6.49 48.07
N GLY A 64 -7.20 -6.39 47.26
CA GLY A 64 -6.71 -5.17 46.60
C GLY A 64 -7.16 -5.13 45.14
N LEU A 65 -6.51 -4.32 44.30
CA LEU A 65 -6.86 -4.24 42.88
C LEU A 65 -6.36 -5.44 42.05
N PHE A 66 -5.27 -6.09 42.49
CA PHE A 66 -4.63 -7.17 41.74
C PHE A 66 -4.70 -8.53 42.43
N GLN A 67 -4.72 -8.56 43.77
CA GLN A 67 -4.66 -9.78 44.56
C GLN A 67 -5.36 -9.62 45.92
N GLY A 68 -5.70 -10.74 46.54
CA GLY A 68 -6.33 -10.80 47.86
C GLY A 68 -6.35 -12.21 48.44
N GLY A 69 -7.09 -12.38 49.52
CA GLY A 69 -7.29 -13.67 50.18
C GLY A 69 -8.68 -13.78 50.80
N LYS A 70 -9.14 -15.02 50.97
CA LYS A 70 -10.33 -15.34 51.76
C LYS A 70 -10.06 -16.52 52.69
N THR A 71 -10.61 -16.42 53.89
CA THR A 71 -10.70 -17.48 54.89
C THR A 71 -12.15 -17.93 54.95
N LYS A 72 -12.41 -19.20 54.74
CA LYS A 72 -13.74 -19.80 54.84
C LYS A 72 -13.83 -20.65 56.09
N LYS A 73 -14.95 -20.59 56.77
CA LYS A 73 -15.35 -21.55 57.80
C LYS A 73 -16.60 -22.27 57.32
N CYS A 74 -16.56 -23.60 57.37
CA CYS A 74 -17.66 -24.46 56.91
C CYS A 74 -17.93 -25.58 57.94
N GLY A 75 -17.81 -25.29 59.24
CA GLY A 75 -17.90 -26.29 60.32
C GLY A 75 -16.71 -27.24 60.46
N LEU A 76 -15.85 -27.39 59.45
CA LEU A 76 -14.68 -28.29 59.42
C LEU A 76 -13.33 -27.58 59.63
N GLY A 77 -13.33 -26.40 60.26
CA GLY A 77 -12.14 -25.56 60.47
C GLY A 77 -11.87 -24.51 59.39
N ASP A 78 -10.79 -23.74 59.58
CA ASP A 78 -10.43 -22.59 58.75
C ASP A 78 -9.71 -23.01 57.46
N ARG A 79 -10.26 -22.63 56.30
CA ARG A 79 -9.61 -22.82 54.99
C ARG A 79 -9.24 -21.48 54.37
N ARG A 80 -7.94 -21.24 54.16
CA ARG A 80 -7.42 -20.03 53.52
C ARG A 80 -7.15 -20.28 52.04
N SER A 81 -7.50 -19.31 51.19
CA SER A 81 -7.21 -19.34 49.77
C SER A 81 -6.80 -17.95 49.27
N LYS A 82 -5.77 -17.89 48.42
CA LYS A 82 -5.38 -16.67 47.70
C LYS A 82 -6.26 -16.48 46.46
N ILE A 83 -6.53 -15.22 46.14
CA ILE A 83 -7.35 -14.82 45.00
C ILE A 83 -6.53 -13.85 44.15
N TYR A 84 -6.38 -14.16 42.86
CA TYR A 84 -5.78 -13.27 41.87
C TYR A 84 -6.89 -12.64 41.04
N ILE A 85 -6.91 -11.32 40.98
CA ILE A 85 -7.96 -10.55 40.28
C ILE A 85 -7.65 -10.48 38.77
N PHE A 86 -6.38 -10.58 38.38
CA PHE A 86 -5.95 -10.75 36.98
C PHE A 86 -5.37 -12.15 36.71
N PRO A 87 -5.59 -12.76 35.52
CA PRO A 87 -6.41 -12.36 34.35
C PRO A 87 -7.82 -13.02 34.31
N LYS A 88 -8.10 -13.98 35.20
CA LYS A 88 -9.33 -14.81 35.12
C LYS A 88 -10.56 -14.16 35.76
N LEU A 89 -10.40 -13.37 36.82
CA LEU A 89 -11.53 -12.71 37.48
C LEU A 89 -12.06 -11.52 36.67
N VAL A 90 -11.17 -10.81 35.95
CA VAL A 90 -11.52 -9.72 35.01
C VAL A 90 -12.42 -10.18 33.86
N LYS A 91 -12.34 -11.45 33.43
CA LYS A 91 -13.28 -12.01 32.44
C LYS A 91 -14.69 -12.25 33.00
N THR A 92 -14.83 -12.38 34.32
CA THR A 92 -16.10 -12.69 35.02
C THR A 92 -16.71 -11.49 35.76
N LEU A 93 -15.89 -10.51 36.15
CA LEU A 93 -16.34 -9.20 36.61
C LEU A 93 -16.68 -8.32 35.39
N ASN A 94 -17.47 -7.26 35.56
CA ASN A 94 -17.64 -6.27 34.50
C ASN A 94 -16.27 -5.61 34.25
N SER A 95 -15.54 -6.13 33.26
CA SER A 95 -14.10 -5.92 33.04
C SER A 95 -13.76 -4.44 32.91
N GLY A 96 -14.70 -3.65 32.35
CA GLY A 96 -14.55 -2.22 32.14
C GLY A 96 -14.34 -1.43 33.43
N LEU A 97 -15.20 -1.60 34.45
CA LEU A 97 -15.18 -0.71 35.62
C LEU A 97 -13.94 -0.92 36.49
N HIS A 98 -13.50 -2.18 36.67
CA HIS A 98 -12.29 -2.49 37.45
C HIS A 98 -11.02 -2.03 36.73
N MET A 99 -10.97 -2.16 35.39
CA MET A 99 -9.88 -1.63 34.57
C MET A 99 -9.82 -0.10 34.61
N LEU A 100 -10.96 0.56 34.64
CA LEU A 100 -11.09 2.01 34.69
C LEU A 100 -10.54 2.58 36.00
N VAL A 101 -10.74 1.88 37.14
CA VAL A 101 -10.12 2.24 38.43
C VAL A 101 -8.59 2.25 38.32
N ILE A 102 -8.00 1.16 37.81
CA ILE A 102 -6.55 1.04 37.66
C ILE A 102 -6.01 2.10 36.70
N LEU A 103 -6.66 2.28 35.55
CA LEU A 103 -6.28 3.28 34.55
C LEU A 103 -6.27 4.70 35.14
N PHE A 104 -7.35 5.10 35.82
CA PHE A 104 -7.44 6.44 36.39
C PHE A 104 -6.41 6.70 37.49
N LEU A 105 -6.10 5.70 38.32
CA LEU A 105 -5.06 5.85 39.34
C LEU A 105 -3.65 5.96 38.72
N LEU A 106 -3.37 5.21 37.64
CA LEU A 106 -2.11 5.32 36.90
C LEU A 106 -1.97 6.68 36.19
N VAL A 107 -3.06 7.17 35.59
CA VAL A 107 -3.11 8.51 34.96
C VAL A 107 -2.92 9.61 36.01
N ALA A 108 -3.56 9.48 37.17
CA ALA A 108 -3.38 10.41 38.29
C ALA A 108 -1.92 10.44 38.77
N MET A 109 -1.28 9.27 38.89
CA MET A 109 0.14 9.16 39.23
C MET A 109 1.05 9.81 38.18
N GLY A 110 0.74 9.65 36.89
CA GLY A 110 1.44 10.32 35.80
C GLY A 110 1.41 11.85 35.93
N PHE A 111 0.22 12.43 36.16
CA PHE A 111 0.10 13.88 36.38
C PHE A 111 0.77 14.34 37.68
N ALA A 112 0.77 13.53 38.73
CA ALA A 112 1.48 13.82 39.97
C ALA A 112 3.00 13.89 39.77
N LEU A 113 3.58 13.01 38.96
CA LEU A 113 5.01 13.03 38.60
C LEU A 113 5.39 14.24 37.73
N VAL A 114 4.52 14.63 36.81
CA VAL A 114 4.68 15.86 36.02
C VAL A 114 4.66 17.07 36.95
N SER A 115 3.67 17.15 37.85
CA SER A 115 3.57 18.20 38.86
C SER A 115 4.81 18.29 39.77
N LEU A 116 5.30 17.14 40.25
CA LEU A 116 6.53 17.04 41.04
C LEU A 116 7.74 17.61 40.28
N SER A 117 7.89 17.23 39.02
CA SER A 117 9.00 17.70 38.16
C SER A 117 8.97 19.22 38.02
N PHE A 118 7.78 19.82 37.87
CA PHE A 118 7.60 21.27 37.85
C PHE A 118 7.94 21.92 39.20
N CYS A 119 7.53 21.33 40.33
CA CYS A 119 7.86 21.86 41.65
C CYS A 119 9.38 21.87 41.89
N ILE A 120 10.08 20.78 41.56
CA ILE A 120 11.55 20.67 41.70
C ILE A 120 12.26 21.67 40.78
N TYR A 121 11.82 21.78 39.53
CA TYR A 121 12.41 22.70 38.57
C TYR A 121 12.26 24.16 39.01
N ASN A 122 11.06 24.55 39.47
CA ASN A 122 10.77 25.90 39.95
C ASN A 122 11.45 26.23 41.29
N ALA A 123 11.79 25.23 42.10
CA ALA A 123 12.60 25.43 43.31
C ALA A 123 14.09 25.74 42.97
N ARG A 124 14.61 25.22 41.86
CA ARG A 124 16.04 25.31 41.48
C ARG A 124 16.38 26.48 40.53
N LYS A 125 15.59 26.76 39.50
CA LYS A 125 15.90 27.77 38.46
C LYS A 125 15.07 29.06 38.58
N VAL A 126 15.50 30.13 37.86
CA VAL A 126 14.76 31.40 37.79
C VAL A 126 13.38 31.13 37.16
N PRO A 127 12.28 31.51 37.83
CA PRO A 127 10.95 31.06 37.44
C PRO A 127 10.43 31.89 36.28
N TYR A 128 10.84 31.61 35.04
CA TYR A 128 10.16 32.21 33.87
C TYR A 128 10.29 31.49 32.52
N GLN A 129 10.71 30.22 32.46
CA GLN A 129 10.69 29.46 31.20
C GLN A 129 10.28 28.00 31.42
N SER A 130 9.04 27.78 31.87
CA SER A 130 8.36 26.51 31.61
C SER A 130 6.88 26.78 31.30
N ILE A 131 6.37 26.02 30.34
CA ILE A 131 5.16 26.27 29.55
C ILE A 131 3.96 26.57 30.47
N LYS A 132 3.61 27.86 30.61
CA LYS A 132 2.47 28.49 31.34
C LYS A 132 2.62 28.85 32.84
N GLY A 133 3.79 28.78 33.47
CA GLY A 133 3.99 29.32 34.83
C GLY A 133 3.14 28.66 35.93
N HIS A 134 2.65 29.40 36.94
CA HIS A 134 1.83 28.82 38.04
C HIS A 134 0.51 28.19 37.56
N LYS A 135 -0.03 28.62 36.41
CA LYS A 135 -1.22 28.01 35.79
C LYS A 135 -0.96 26.56 35.39
N GLY A 136 0.26 26.23 34.94
CA GLY A 136 0.65 24.85 34.66
C GLY A 136 0.63 24.01 35.94
N LEU A 137 1.13 24.55 37.05
CA LEU A 137 1.14 23.83 38.32
C LEU A 137 -0.27 23.58 38.87
N TYR A 138 -1.19 24.56 38.78
CA TYR A 138 -2.59 24.32 39.10
C TYR A 138 -3.21 23.27 38.18
N LEU A 139 -2.98 23.38 36.87
CA LEU A 139 -3.56 22.49 35.88
C LEU A 139 -3.21 21.03 36.14
N TRP A 140 -1.93 20.72 36.38
CA TRP A 140 -1.48 19.35 36.58
C TRP A 140 -1.93 18.76 37.92
N ASN A 141 -1.99 19.56 38.99
CA ASN A 141 -2.53 19.09 40.28
C ASN A 141 -4.05 18.92 40.24
N VAL A 142 -4.77 19.77 39.49
CA VAL A 142 -6.21 19.60 39.25
C VAL A 142 -6.48 18.32 38.45
N PHE A 143 -5.70 18.03 37.41
CA PHE A 143 -5.84 16.77 36.68
C PHE A 143 -5.49 15.55 37.53
N ALA A 144 -4.41 15.60 38.31
CA ALA A 144 -4.07 14.51 39.24
C ALA A 144 -5.21 14.26 40.26
N ALA A 145 -5.77 15.31 40.85
CA ALA A 145 -6.90 15.22 41.77
C ALA A 145 -8.18 14.68 41.09
N LEU A 146 -8.48 15.15 39.87
CA LEU A 146 -9.65 14.74 39.10
C LEU A 146 -9.60 13.24 38.79
N PHE A 147 -8.51 12.76 38.21
CA PHE A 147 -8.36 11.35 37.87
C PHE A 147 -8.27 10.45 39.10
N GLY A 148 -7.62 10.91 40.18
CA GLY A 148 -7.64 10.18 41.46
C GLY A 148 -9.06 10.06 42.03
N THR A 149 -9.86 11.13 41.95
CA THR A 149 -11.26 11.13 42.39
C THR A 149 -12.11 10.19 41.55
N LEU A 150 -11.93 10.21 40.22
CA LEU A 150 -12.62 9.28 39.32
C LEU A 150 -12.27 7.82 39.63
N GLY A 151 -11.00 7.50 39.89
CA GLY A 151 -10.58 6.16 40.30
C GLY A 151 -11.26 5.70 41.59
N VAL A 152 -11.31 6.56 42.61
CA VAL A 152 -12.00 6.31 43.89
C VAL A 152 -13.50 6.09 43.70
N LEU A 153 -14.17 6.95 42.93
CA LEU A 153 -15.61 6.85 42.67
C LEU A 153 -15.97 5.59 41.89
N CYS A 154 -15.15 5.21 40.90
CA CYS A 154 -15.37 3.99 40.14
C CYS A 154 -15.21 2.73 41.00
N PHE A 155 -14.28 2.73 41.96
CA PHE A 155 -14.15 1.64 42.91
C PHE A 155 -15.36 1.54 43.84
N LEU A 156 -15.87 2.68 44.33
CA LEU A 156 -17.11 2.74 45.12
C LEU A 156 -18.31 2.23 44.33
N ALA A 157 -18.42 2.59 43.05
CA ALA A 157 -19.47 2.10 42.17
C ALA A 157 -19.37 0.59 41.94
N ALA A 158 -18.15 0.07 41.76
CA ALA A 158 -17.91 -1.37 41.62
C ALA A 158 -18.34 -2.13 42.88
N MET A 159 -17.97 -1.62 44.06
CA MET A 159 -18.36 -2.17 45.36
C MET A 159 -19.89 -2.18 45.55
N ARG A 160 -20.54 -1.01 45.45
CA ARG A 160 -21.96 -0.83 45.83
C ARG A 160 -22.94 -1.28 44.76
N HIS A 161 -22.73 -0.90 43.50
CA HIS A 161 -23.71 -1.17 42.43
C HIS A 161 -23.51 -2.55 41.79
N HIS A 162 -22.25 -3.01 41.67
CA HIS A 162 -21.95 -4.30 41.03
C HIS A 162 -21.69 -5.44 42.00
N ARG A 163 -21.82 -5.20 43.32
CA ARG A 163 -21.58 -6.17 44.40
C ARG A 163 -20.23 -6.88 44.23
N LEU A 164 -19.18 -6.09 44.00
CA LEU A 164 -17.83 -6.60 43.72
C LEU A 164 -17.36 -7.62 44.77
N THR A 165 -17.55 -7.33 46.05
CA THR A 165 -17.17 -8.22 47.16
C THR A 165 -17.83 -9.58 47.06
N GLU A 166 -19.11 -9.65 46.70
CA GLU A 166 -19.86 -10.91 46.55
C GLU A 166 -19.36 -11.72 45.35
N ARG A 167 -19.06 -11.04 44.22
CA ARG A 167 -18.51 -11.70 43.02
C ARG A 167 -17.10 -12.24 43.27
N VAL A 168 -16.25 -11.50 43.98
CA VAL A 168 -14.89 -11.94 44.35
C VAL A 168 -14.98 -13.10 45.35
N ALA A 169 -15.91 -13.05 46.31
CA ALA A 169 -16.12 -14.12 47.29
C ALA A 169 -16.51 -15.44 46.62
N ASN A 170 -17.41 -15.41 45.63
CA ASN A 170 -17.88 -16.59 44.90
C ASN A 170 -16.99 -17.02 43.71
N HIS A 171 -15.84 -16.38 43.48
CA HIS A 171 -14.96 -16.76 42.39
C HIS A 171 -14.40 -18.19 42.56
N LYS A 172 -14.56 -19.01 41.51
CA LYS A 172 -14.20 -20.44 41.45
C LYS A 172 -14.88 -21.31 42.51
N GLU A 173 -16.00 -20.85 43.06
CA GLU A 173 -16.83 -21.66 43.94
C GLU A 173 -17.89 -22.38 43.11
N SER A 174 -17.79 -23.71 43.04
CA SER A 174 -18.81 -24.55 42.40
C SER A 174 -19.80 -25.14 43.41
N PHE A 175 -19.38 -25.32 44.67
CA PHE A 175 -20.14 -26.05 45.69
C PHE A 175 -20.74 -25.17 46.79
N PHE A 176 -20.10 -24.04 47.12
CA PHE A 176 -20.54 -23.18 48.23
C PHE A 176 -20.96 -21.81 47.72
N ARG A 177 -22.15 -21.35 48.09
CA ARG A 177 -22.59 -19.98 47.86
C ARG A 177 -22.26 -19.11 49.08
N LEU A 178 -21.43 -18.10 48.87
CA LEU A 178 -20.98 -17.16 49.89
C LEU A 178 -21.76 -15.85 49.78
N THR A 179 -22.38 -15.41 50.86
CA THR A 179 -23.10 -14.13 50.94
C THR A 179 -22.32 -13.15 51.82
N VAL A 180 -22.19 -11.91 51.39
CA VAL A 180 -21.51 -10.87 52.17
C VAL A 180 -22.47 -10.36 53.25
N LEU A 181 -22.03 -10.38 54.52
CA LEU A 181 -22.80 -9.86 55.66
C LEU A 181 -22.52 -8.36 55.84
N ASP A 182 -21.24 -8.01 55.89
CA ASP A 182 -20.74 -6.65 55.96
C ASP A 182 -19.45 -6.54 55.13
N ASP A 183 -19.28 -5.43 54.43
CA ASP A 183 -18.02 -5.05 53.81
C ASP A 183 -17.66 -3.60 54.12
N ARG A 184 -16.35 -3.36 54.21
CA ARG A 184 -15.77 -2.06 54.55
C ARG A 184 -14.55 -1.79 53.68
N LEU A 185 -14.37 -0.51 53.37
CA LEU A 185 -13.18 0.00 52.70
C LEU A 185 -12.01 -0.04 53.68
N ASP A 186 -10.86 -0.51 53.22
CA ASP A 186 -9.67 -0.69 54.05
C ASP A 186 -8.56 0.29 53.64
N TRP A 187 -7.43 0.28 54.33
CA TRP A 187 -6.44 1.36 54.29
C TRP A 187 -5.91 1.69 52.90
N SER A 188 -5.80 0.73 51.98
CA SER A 188 -5.29 0.99 50.62
C SER A 188 -6.21 1.93 49.83
N PHE A 189 -7.52 1.82 50.03
CA PHE A 189 -8.49 2.75 49.46
C PHE A 189 -8.30 4.17 50.03
N TRP A 190 -8.13 4.26 51.35
CA TRP A 190 -7.93 5.55 52.04
C TRP A 190 -6.60 6.22 51.69
N LEU A 191 -5.55 5.47 51.37
CA LEU A 191 -4.31 6.03 50.82
C LEU A 191 -4.56 6.74 49.47
N SER A 192 -5.45 6.20 48.62
CA SER A 192 -5.81 6.85 47.36
C SER A 192 -6.62 8.13 47.59
N VAL A 193 -7.51 8.14 48.58
CA VAL A 193 -8.23 9.36 49.00
C VAL A 193 -7.27 10.41 49.57
N ALA A 194 -6.28 9.98 50.38
CA ALA A 194 -5.26 10.87 50.92
C ALA A 194 -4.37 11.47 49.82
N SER A 195 -4.06 10.70 48.76
CA SER A 195 -3.36 11.21 47.58
C SER A 195 -4.16 12.34 46.88
N VAL A 196 -5.46 12.16 46.68
CA VAL A 196 -6.34 13.21 46.12
C VAL A 196 -6.32 14.47 47.00
N ALA A 197 -6.45 14.31 48.32
CA ALA A 197 -6.40 15.42 49.27
C ALA A 197 -5.05 16.17 49.23
N THR A 198 -3.96 15.44 49.00
CA THR A 198 -2.61 16.02 48.88
C THR A 198 -2.49 16.98 47.70
N HIS A 199 -3.11 16.68 46.55
CA HIS A 199 -3.12 17.59 45.40
C HIS A 199 -3.97 18.86 45.64
N VAL A 200 -5.06 18.75 46.41
CA VAL A 200 -5.83 19.91 46.86
C VAL A 200 -4.97 20.79 47.79
N ALA A 201 -4.22 20.18 48.71
CA ALA A 201 -3.30 20.89 49.59
C ALA A 201 -2.17 21.61 48.81
N VAL A 202 -1.62 20.98 47.76
CA VAL A 202 -0.62 21.61 46.86
C VAL A 202 -1.20 22.86 46.20
N CYS A 203 -2.42 22.80 45.67
CA CYS A 203 -3.10 23.97 45.11
C CYS A 203 -3.28 25.08 46.17
N GLY A 204 -3.63 24.73 47.41
CA GLY A 204 -3.73 25.69 48.52
C GLY A 204 -2.40 26.37 48.86
N VAL A 205 -1.31 25.60 48.93
CA VAL A 205 0.06 26.12 49.16
C VAL A 205 0.48 27.09 48.06
N VAL A 206 0.16 26.78 46.80
CA VAL A 206 0.45 27.66 45.66
C VAL A 206 -0.44 28.92 45.68
N ALA A 207 -1.70 28.83 46.14
CA ALA A 207 -2.62 29.97 46.21
C ALA A 207 -2.22 30.99 47.29
N MET A 208 -1.76 30.52 48.45
CA MET A 208 -1.28 31.37 49.54
C MET A 208 -0.02 32.17 49.18
N SER A 209 0.70 31.79 48.11
CA SER A 209 1.95 32.42 47.70
C SER A 209 1.84 33.79 46.99
N ARG A 210 0.62 34.30 46.71
CA ARG A 210 0.34 35.66 46.17
C ARG A 210 1.27 36.16 45.04
N ILE A 211 1.74 35.27 44.15
CA ILE A 211 2.66 35.62 43.06
C ILE A 211 1.89 36.37 41.94
N LYS A 212 2.05 37.71 41.83
CA LYS A 212 1.47 38.52 40.74
C LYS A 212 2.31 38.46 39.45
N LEU A 213 1.65 38.44 38.30
CA LEU A 213 2.21 38.38 36.94
C LEU A 213 2.47 39.79 36.35
N PRO A 214 3.49 39.97 35.49
CA PRO A 214 3.43 40.97 34.41
C PRO A 214 2.39 40.53 33.35
N LYS A 215 1.61 41.48 32.82
CA LYS A 215 0.63 41.20 31.76
C LYS A 215 1.35 40.82 30.45
N ALA A 216 0.91 39.74 29.81
CA ALA A 216 1.36 39.38 28.47
C ALA A 216 0.80 40.40 27.46
N GLN A 217 1.67 41.01 26.66
CA GLN A 217 1.27 41.79 25.49
C GLN A 217 0.91 40.81 24.36
N ASN A 218 -0.33 40.89 23.87
CA ASN A 218 -0.75 40.20 22.66
C ASN A 218 -0.08 40.87 21.46
N LYS A 219 0.75 40.13 20.70
CA LYS A 219 1.05 40.51 19.32
C LYS A 219 -0.21 40.28 18.48
N LYS A 220 -0.69 41.34 17.82
CA LYS A 220 -1.73 41.25 16.78
C LYS A 220 -1.23 40.40 15.60
N PRO A 221 -2.13 39.73 14.87
CA PRO A 221 -1.77 39.09 13.61
C PRO A 221 -1.36 40.17 12.61
N GLU A 222 -0.13 40.07 12.09
CA GLU A 222 0.28 40.83 10.93
C GLU A 222 -0.55 40.40 9.72
N GLN A 223 -1.01 41.39 8.96
CA GLN A 223 -1.54 41.19 7.62
C GLN A 223 -0.47 40.53 6.73
N PRO A 224 -0.85 39.75 5.70
CA PRO A 224 0.11 39.16 4.80
C PRO A 224 0.79 40.28 4.01
N SER A 225 2.01 40.62 4.40
CA SER A 225 2.94 41.30 3.53
C SER A 225 3.28 40.32 2.39
N ASN A 226 3.28 40.82 1.16
CA ASN A 226 3.77 40.13 -0.03
C ASN A 226 5.15 39.50 0.27
N CYS A 227 5.16 38.22 0.63
CA CYS A 227 6.37 37.42 0.71
C CYS A 227 6.51 36.74 -0.65
N ASN A 228 7.60 37.01 -1.36
CA ASN A 228 8.07 36.18 -2.46
C ASN A 228 7.91 34.72 -2.06
N ALA A 229 7.10 33.96 -2.80
CA ALA A 229 6.85 32.56 -2.50
C ALA A 229 8.20 31.83 -2.44
N ARG A 230 8.50 31.21 -1.30
CA ARG A 230 9.77 30.49 -1.12
C ARG A 230 9.79 29.34 -2.12
N LYS A 231 10.68 29.42 -3.11
CA LYS A 231 11.00 28.33 -4.02
C LYS A 231 12.02 27.40 -3.35
N GLY A 232 11.85 26.11 -3.58
CA GLY A 232 12.82 25.09 -3.19
C GLY A 232 13.23 24.26 -4.40
N LEU A 233 14.34 23.57 -4.27
CA LEU A 233 14.89 22.72 -5.33
C LEU A 233 15.27 21.36 -4.75
N VAL A 234 14.91 20.27 -5.45
CA VAL A 234 15.35 18.92 -5.12
C VAL A 234 16.31 18.41 -6.19
N LEU A 235 17.51 17.99 -5.79
CA LEU A 235 18.59 17.53 -6.68
C LEU A 235 19.07 16.13 -6.31
N GLY A 236 19.41 15.31 -7.31
CA GLY A 236 19.91 13.96 -7.13
C GLY A 236 21.43 13.84 -7.04
N VAL A 237 21.91 12.87 -6.25
CA VAL A 237 23.31 12.41 -6.25
C VAL A 237 23.36 10.88 -6.21
N TYR A 238 24.18 10.27 -7.06
CA TYR A 238 24.40 8.83 -7.10
C TYR A 238 25.45 8.37 -6.09
N GLU A 239 25.41 7.10 -5.73
CA GLU A 239 26.48 6.44 -4.97
C GLU A 239 27.72 6.31 -5.87
N LYS A 240 28.89 6.62 -5.30
CA LYS A 240 30.18 6.61 -5.99
C LYS A 240 30.56 5.20 -6.46
N GLU A 241 30.95 5.07 -7.74
CA GLU A 241 31.61 3.88 -8.28
C GLU A 241 33.12 4.19 -8.47
N GLY A 242 34.00 3.55 -7.70
CA GLY A 242 35.46 3.72 -7.77
C GLY A 242 36.08 4.62 -6.69
N GLU A 243 37.38 4.94 -6.80
CA GLU A 243 38.16 5.66 -5.75
C GLU A 243 38.17 7.19 -5.88
N ASN A 244 37.67 7.79 -6.97
CA ASN A 244 37.75 9.24 -7.24
C ASN A 244 36.98 10.14 -6.27
N ASP A 245 37.61 11.19 -5.73
CA ASP A 245 37.07 12.07 -4.67
C ASP A 245 35.96 13.06 -5.09
N SER A 246 35.34 12.84 -6.25
CA SER A 246 34.22 13.63 -6.80
C SER A 246 32.87 12.94 -6.58
N PHE A 247 31.80 13.74 -6.39
CA PHE A 247 30.44 13.23 -6.33
C PHE A 247 29.90 12.94 -7.74
N ASP A 248 29.15 11.85 -7.91
CA ASP A 248 28.42 11.57 -9.14
C ASP A 248 27.05 12.27 -9.09
N LEU A 249 27.05 13.56 -9.37
CA LEU A 249 25.86 14.39 -9.48
C LEU A 249 25.08 14.07 -10.76
N THR A 250 23.74 14.19 -10.70
CA THR A 250 22.88 14.21 -11.89
C THR A 250 23.23 15.40 -12.80
N THR A 251 22.76 15.39 -14.05
CA THR A 251 22.98 16.50 -15.00
C THR A 251 22.51 17.84 -14.45
N ALA A 252 21.30 17.89 -13.87
CA ALA A 252 20.76 19.11 -13.28
C ALA A 252 21.56 19.56 -12.04
N ALA A 253 21.93 18.63 -11.16
CA ALA A 253 22.71 18.95 -9.98
C ALA A 253 24.13 19.44 -10.32
N ARG A 254 24.74 18.86 -11.37
CA ARG A 254 26.05 19.29 -11.88
C ARG A 254 25.98 20.67 -12.51
N SER A 255 24.98 20.93 -13.36
CA SER A 255 24.75 22.25 -13.97
C SER A 255 24.62 23.35 -12.92
N LEU A 256 23.86 23.09 -11.83
CA LEU A 256 23.78 24.04 -10.73
C LEU A 256 25.14 24.20 -10.01
N ASP A 257 25.83 23.10 -9.69
CA ASP A 257 27.13 23.17 -9.02
C ASP A 257 28.17 23.95 -9.84
N ASP A 258 28.20 23.75 -11.15
CA ASP A 258 29.09 24.46 -12.08
C ASP A 258 28.79 25.96 -12.09
N SER A 259 27.51 26.36 -12.17
CA SER A 259 27.12 27.78 -12.08
C SER A 259 27.47 28.42 -10.73
N LEU A 260 27.63 27.61 -9.68
CA LEU A 260 28.02 28.02 -8.34
C LEU A 260 29.52 27.81 -8.06
N SER A 261 30.33 27.53 -9.09
CA SER A 261 31.77 27.30 -8.97
C SER A 261 32.14 26.19 -7.96
N GLY A 262 31.37 25.10 -7.92
CA GLY A 262 31.66 23.91 -7.10
C GLY A 262 31.18 23.98 -5.63
N LYS A 263 30.43 25.03 -5.27
CA LYS A 263 29.97 25.28 -3.89
C LYS A 263 29.05 24.18 -3.35
N LEU A 264 28.22 23.56 -4.18
CA LEU A 264 27.34 22.46 -3.75
C LEU A 264 28.18 21.23 -3.37
N SER A 265 29.15 20.88 -4.21
CA SER A 265 30.10 19.81 -3.92
C SER A 265 30.93 20.09 -2.67
N GLU A 266 31.39 21.33 -2.46
CA GLU A 266 32.09 21.72 -1.24
C GLU A 266 31.23 21.49 0.01
N LEU A 267 29.98 21.98 0.00
CA LEU A 267 29.06 21.82 1.14
C LEU A 267 28.67 20.36 1.38
N LEU A 268 28.52 19.55 0.33
CA LEU A 268 28.31 18.11 0.46
C LEU A 268 29.47 17.42 1.17
N LYS A 269 30.73 17.79 0.87
CA LYS A 269 31.92 17.28 1.58
C LYS A 269 31.94 17.73 3.04
N ILE A 270 31.71 19.02 3.31
CA ILE A 270 31.71 19.59 4.67
C ILE A 270 30.66 18.93 5.56
N SER A 271 29.49 18.63 4.99
CA SER A 271 28.35 18.12 5.76
C SER A 271 28.40 16.63 6.10
N GLY A 272 29.50 15.95 5.79
CA GLY A 272 29.83 14.63 6.31
C GLY A 272 29.69 13.51 5.27
N PRO A 273 29.28 12.29 5.66
CA PRO A 273 29.28 11.13 4.77
C PRO A 273 28.42 11.32 3.52
N ALA A 274 28.79 10.59 2.46
CA ALA A 274 28.03 10.52 1.21
C ALA A 274 26.58 10.06 1.45
N LEU A 275 25.66 10.61 0.67
CA LEU A 275 24.24 10.28 0.75
C LEU A 275 23.98 8.91 0.11
N LYS A 276 23.56 7.95 0.94
CA LYS A 276 23.09 6.64 0.50
C LYS A 276 21.67 6.73 -0.09
N LYS A 277 21.24 5.67 -0.79
CA LYS A 277 19.84 5.50 -1.27
C LYS A 277 18.80 5.99 -0.24
N GLY A 278 17.93 6.89 -0.69
CA GLY A 278 16.79 7.42 0.07
C GLY A 278 17.15 8.36 1.24
N LYS A 279 18.44 8.66 1.45
CA LYS A 279 18.87 9.68 2.41
C LYS A 279 18.90 11.05 1.74
N ASN A 280 18.76 12.09 2.55
CA ASN A 280 18.70 13.47 2.06
C ASN A 280 19.44 14.42 3.01
N ARG A 281 19.74 15.60 2.48
CA ARG A 281 20.34 16.71 3.23
C ARG A 281 19.86 18.03 2.64
N ILE A 282 19.79 19.07 3.46
CA ILE A 282 19.36 20.40 3.03
C ILE A 282 20.49 21.41 3.16
N PHE A 283 20.60 22.27 2.16
CA PHE A 283 21.50 23.40 2.09
C PHE A 283 20.71 24.69 1.93
N TYR A 284 21.14 25.73 2.63
CA TYR A 284 20.46 27.02 2.67
C TYR A 284 21.33 28.10 2.02
N GLY A 285 20.72 29.06 1.33
CA GLY A 285 21.43 30.20 0.74
C GLY A 285 22.48 29.79 -0.29
N LEU A 286 22.23 28.68 -0.99
CA LEU A 286 23.12 28.19 -2.03
C LEU A 286 22.97 29.04 -3.31
N HIS A 287 21.73 29.32 -3.69
CA HIS A 287 21.34 30.09 -4.88
C HIS A 287 20.29 31.14 -4.49
N GLU A 288 20.25 32.29 -5.17
CA GLU A 288 19.30 33.37 -4.86
C GLU A 288 17.85 32.94 -5.11
N ASP A 289 17.58 32.27 -6.23
CA ASP A 289 16.24 31.77 -6.57
C ASP A 289 15.82 30.54 -5.78
N PHE A 290 16.78 29.80 -5.21
CA PHE A 290 16.52 28.58 -4.44
C PHE A 290 17.12 28.68 -3.03
N PRO A 291 16.47 29.41 -2.10
CA PRO A 291 16.94 29.56 -0.73
C PRO A 291 17.08 28.23 0.03
N CYS A 292 16.34 27.19 -0.38
CA CYS A 292 16.36 25.85 0.21
C CYS A 292 16.59 24.80 -0.89
N VAL A 293 17.75 24.15 -0.86
CA VAL A 293 18.11 23.07 -1.80
C VAL A 293 18.21 21.75 -1.04
N ALA A 294 17.36 20.79 -1.37
CA ALA A 294 17.42 19.43 -0.83
C ALA A 294 18.17 18.52 -1.80
N VAL A 295 19.28 17.92 -1.35
CA VAL A 295 20.01 16.90 -2.11
C VAL A 295 19.60 15.53 -1.62
N VAL A 296 19.30 14.62 -2.54
CA VAL A 296 18.79 13.26 -2.26
C VAL A 296 19.69 12.18 -2.88
N GLY A 297 19.93 11.10 -2.14
CA GLY A 297 20.74 9.98 -2.59
C GLY A 297 19.92 8.98 -3.42
N LEU A 298 20.31 8.77 -4.67
CA LEU A 298 19.64 7.92 -5.66
C LEU A 298 20.10 6.46 -5.65
N GLY A 299 21.15 6.13 -4.88
CA GLY A 299 21.78 4.81 -4.96
C GLY A 299 22.66 4.67 -6.20
N LYS A 300 22.84 3.45 -6.70
CA LYS A 300 23.66 3.18 -7.89
C LYS A 300 22.99 3.68 -9.17
N LYS A 301 23.77 4.33 -10.04
CA LYS A 301 23.31 4.95 -11.30
C LYS A 301 22.80 3.93 -12.33
N ASN A 302 23.50 2.82 -12.47
CA ASN A 302 23.19 1.78 -13.47
C ASN A 302 22.36 0.64 -12.88
N ALA A 303 21.51 0.93 -11.88
CA ALA A 303 20.54 -0.04 -11.41
C ALA A 303 19.47 -0.27 -12.49
N GLY A 304 19.09 -1.53 -12.74
CA GLY A 304 18.05 -1.87 -13.71
C GLY A 304 16.96 -2.75 -13.10
N VAL A 305 16.36 -3.59 -13.94
CA VAL A 305 15.40 -4.61 -13.50
C VAL A 305 16.11 -5.60 -12.58
N CYS A 306 15.61 -5.73 -11.36
CA CYS A 306 16.12 -6.68 -10.37
C CYS A 306 15.26 -7.94 -10.39
N GLY A 307 15.80 -9.04 -10.93
CA GLY A 307 15.05 -10.30 -11.06
C GLY A 307 14.62 -10.93 -9.74
N SER A 308 15.28 -10.62 -8.61
CA SER A 308 14.85 -11.12 -7.29
C SER A 308 13.71 -10.30 -6.68
N GLU A 309 13.62 -9.01 -7.01
CA GLU A 309 12.58 -8.11 -6.50
C GLU A 309 11.40 -7.94 -7.46
N ASN A 310 11.58 -8.33 -8.73
CA ASN A 310 10.63 -8.16 -9.83
C ASN A 310 10.17 -6.69 -10.00
N TRP A 311 11.13 -5.77 -10.03
CA TRP A 311 10.89 -4.35 -10.30
C TRP A 311 12.12 -3.68 -10.94
N ASP A 312 11.93 -2.47 -11.47
CA ASP A 312 13.04 -1.58 -11.83
C ASP A 312 13.58 -0.85 -10.58
N THR A 313 14.82 -1.17 -10.20
CA THR A 313 15.44 -0.61 -8.99
C THR A 313 15.78 0.87 -9.13
N CYS A 314 16.10 1.35 -10.33
CA CYS A 314 16.39 2.76 -10.55
C CYS A 314 15.14 3.61 -10.32
N LYS A 315 14.02 3.23 -10.95
CA LYS A 315 12.73 3.92 -10.80
C LYS A 315 12.27 3.97 -9.35
N GLU A 316 12.39 2.87 -8.61
CA GLU A 316 12.04 2.81 -7.18
C GLU A 316 12.93 3.72 -6.31
N ASN A 317 14.23 3.79 -6.60
CA ASN A 317 15.14 4.67 -5.88
C ASN A 317 14.79 6.13 -6.11
N ILE A 318 14.52 6.51 -7.36
CA ILE A 318 14.12 7.85 -7.76
C ILE A 318 12.84 8.24 -6.99
N ARG A 319 11.76 7.44 -7.10
CA ARG A 319 10.50 7.71 -6.38
C ARG A 319 10.71 7.94 -4.88
N ALA A 320 11.47 7.05 -4.23
CA ALA A 320 11.73 7.13 -2.80
C ALA A 320 12.55 8.39 -2.42
N ALA A 321 13.60 8.69 -3.18
CA ALA A 321 14.50 9.81 -2.93
C ALA A 321 13.79 11.16 -3.13
N LEU A 322 13.10 11.35 -4.26
CA LEU A 322 12.39 12.60 -4.56
C LEU A 322 11.23 12.81 -3.58
N SER A 323 10.49 11.76 -3.23
CA SER A 323 9.47 11.84 -2.17
C SER A 323 10.04 12.33 -0.84
N ALA A 324 11.21 11.86 -0.44
CA ALA A 324 11.86 12.31 0.79
C ALA A 324 12.29 13.79 0.71
N GLY A 325 12.87 14.21 -0.42
CA GLY A 325 13.26 15.61 -0.65
C GLY A 325 12.07 16.58 -0.65
N CYS A 326 11.00 16.26 -1.39
CA CYS A 326 9.79 17.08 -1.43
C CYS A 326 9.12 17.20 -0.05
N ARG A 327 9.06 16.12 0.73
CA ARG A 327 8.51 16.15 2.10
C ARG A 327 9.36 17.03 3.03
N LEU A 328 10.69 16.99 2.90
CA LEU A 328 11.59 17.85 3.68
C LEU A 328 11.32 19.34 3.39
N LEU A 329 11.15 19.71 2.12
CA LEU A 329 10.83 21.08 1.73
C LEU A 329 9.41 21.50 2.18
N GLN A 330 8.43 20.59 2.13
CA GLN A 330 7.09 20.84 2.67
C GLN A 330 7.12 21.16 4.17
N ASP A 331 7.96 20.46 4.94
CA ASP A 331 8.10 20.69 6.39
C ASP A 331 8.80 22.04 6.70
N LEU A 332 9.48 22.64 5.72
CA LEU A 332 9.99 24.02 5.77
C LEU A 332 9.01 25.07 5.22
N GLU A 333 7.78 24.65 4.93
CA GLU A 333 6.70 25.49 4.40
C GLU A 333 7.04 26.12 3.03
N VAL A 334 7.88 25.46 2.24
CA VAL A 334 8.13 25.80 0.83
C VAL A 334 6.90 25.43 -0.01
N SER A 335 6.36 26.37 -0.78
CA SER A 335 5.11 26.18 -1.55
C SER A 335 5.34 25.83 -3.02
N HIS A 336 6.52 26.12 -3.57
CA HIS A 336 6.91 25.77 -4.94
C HIS A 336 8.22 25.01 -4.91
N VAL A 337 8.24 23.82 -5.50
CA VAL A 337 9.41 22.95 -5.53
C VAL A 337 9.73 22.56 -6.96
N GLU A 338 10.92 22.92 -7.41
CA GLU A 338 11.50 22.40 -8.65
C GLU A 338 12.20 21.07 -8.36
N VAL A 339 12.04 20.09 -9.25
CA VAL A 339 12.45 18.70 -9.03
C VAL A 339 13.28 18.20 -10.20
N ASP A 340 14.49 17.78 -9.90
CA ASP A 340 15.40 17.11 -10.84
C ASP A 340 14.79 15.83 -11.41
N ALA A 341 14.88 15.65 -12.72
CA ALA A 341 14.43 14.45 -13.44
C ALA A 341 15.17 13.18 -12.99
N CYS A 342 16.41 13.30 -12.49
CA CYS A 342 17.23 12.18 -12.03
C CYS A 342 17.38 11.05 -13.06
N GLY A 343 17.35 11.37 -14.35
CA GLY A 343 17.43 10.41 -15.46
C GLY A 343 16.09 9.75 -15.84
N ASP A 344 15.02 9.95 -15.08
CA ASP A 344 13.68 9.41 -15.37
C ASP A 344 12.59 10.36 -14.82
N ALA A 345 12.11 11.27 -15.68
CA ALA A 345 11.19 12.32 -15.27
C ALA A 345 9.83 11.78 -14.78
N GLN A 346 9.37 10.65 -15.33
CA GLN A 346 8.14 9.97 -14.90
C GLN A 346 8.26 9.53 -13.44
N SER A 347 9.33 8.83 -13.08
CA SER A 347 9.56 8.30 -11.73
C SER A 347 9.81 9.43 -10.72
N ALA A 348 10.46 10.52 -11.14
CA ALA A 348 10.66 11.72 -10.33
C ALA A 348 9.32 12.40 -9.99
N ALA A 349 8.45 12.59 -10.99
CA ALA A 349 7.12 13.14 -10.81
C ALA A 349 6.24 12.26 -9.90
N GLU A 350 6.24 10.94 -10.13
CA GLU A 350 5.52 9.99 -9.26
C GLU A 350 5.97 10.09 -7.80
N GLY A 351 7.28 10.11 -7.54
CA GLY A 351 7.83 10.27 -6.19
C GLY A 351 7.37 11.55 -5.50
N ALA A 352 7.41 12.67 -6.23
CA ALA A 352 6.98 13.97 -5.73
C ALA A 352 5.47 14.00 -5.42
N VAL A 353 4.62 13.59 -6.37
CA VAL A 353 3.15 13.63 -6.25
C VAL A 353 2.64 12.65 -5.19
N LEU A 354 3.13 11.42 -5.19
CA LEU A 354 2.70 10.40 -4.22
C LEU A 354 3.18 10.76 -2.80
N GLY A 355 4.40 11.30 -2.69
CA GLY A 355 5.04 11.68 -1.44
C GLY A 355 4.38 12.85 -0.71
N LEU A 356 3.91 13.83 -1.48
CA LEU A 356 3.29 15.04 -0.95
C LEU A 356 1.83 14.86 -0.57
N PHE A 357 1.14 13.85 -1.12
CA PHE A 357 -0.26 13.58 -0.80
C PHE A 357 -0.47 13.32 0.69
N TYR A 358 -1.50 13.97 1.22
CA TYR A 358 -1.95 13.79 2.60
C TYR A 358 -3.43 14.14 2.70
N TYR A 359 -4.23 13.23 3.27
CA TYR A 359 -5.63 13.52 3.54
C TYR A 359 -5.77 14.36 4.82
N ASP A 360 -6.02 15.65 4.64
CA ASP A 360 -6.29 16.61 5.71
C ASP A 360 -7.51 17.50 5.44
N GLN A 361 -8.39 17.10 4.51
CA GLN A 361 -9.59 17.86 4.15
C GLN A 361 -10.48 18.15 5.37
N LEU A 362 -10.55 17.21 6.32
CA LEU A 362 -11.33 17.30 7.56
C LEU A 362 -10.51 17.80 8.77
N LYS A 363 -9.28 18.29 8.56
CA LYS A 363 -8.41 18.82 9.62
C LYS A 363 -8.36 20.35 9.56
N THR A 364 -8.38 20.98 10.74
CA THR A 364 -8.23 22.44 10.87
C THR A 364 -6.80 22.91 10.62
N LYS A 365 -5.81 22.12 11.07
CA LYS A 365 -4.39 22.32 10.75
C LYS A 365 -4.05 21.51 9.50
N LYS A 366 -3.70 22.20 8.42
CA LYS A 366 -3.31 21.61 7.15
C LYS A 366 -1.81 21.73 6.92
N LYS A 367 -1.24 20.83 6.12
CA LYS A 367 0.13 20.99 5.65
C LYS A 367 0.18 22.04 4.53
N THR A 368 1.35 22.67 4.34
CA THR A 368 1.57 23.59 3.22
C THR A 368 1.33 22.86 1.91
N LYS A 369 0.49 23.43 1.04
CA LYS A 369 0.27 22.90 -0.31
C LYS A 369 1.52 23.19 -1.14
N VAL A 370 2.11 22.14 -1.70
CA VAL A 370 3.32 22.23 -2.52
C VAL A 370 2.94 22.01 -3.97
N THR A 371 3.41 22.89 -4.85
CA THR A 371 3.33 22.73 -6.31
C THR A 371 4.69 22.30 -6.82
N THR A 372 4.73 21.25 -7.64
CA THR A 372 5.98 20.68 -8.17
C THR A 372 6.14 20.94 -9.65
N GLN A 373 7.37 21.23 -10.09
CA GLN A 373 7.72 21.48 -11.50
C GLN A 373 9.02 20.74 -11.85
N LEU A 374 9.18 20.35 -13.11
CA LEU A 374 10.41 19.73 -13.62
C LEU A 374 11.56 20.73 -13.61
N HIS A 375 12.76 20.26 -13.28
CA HIS A 375 13.99 21.06 -13.27
C HIS A 375 15.09 20.43 -14.12
N GLY A 376 15.73 21.25 -14.96
CA GLY A 376 16.98 20.89 -15.66
C GLY A 376 16.88 19.73 -16.65
N SER A 377 15.68 19.44 -17.16
CA SER A 377 15.41 18.41 -18.16
C SER A 377 14.30 18.87 -19.10
N ASP A 378 14.37 18.45 -20.36
CA ASP A 378 13.37 18.74 -21.40
C ASP A 378 12.31 17.62 -21.53
N ASP A 379 12.39 16.55 -20.73
CA ASP A 379 11.43 15.44 -20.70
C ASP A 379 10.12 15.80 -19.97
N MET A 380 9.44 16.83 -20.51
CA MET A 380 8.13 17.28 -20.02
C MET A 380 7.05 16.22 -20.21
N ALA A 381 7.12 15.43 -21.28
CA ALA A 381 6.17 14.35 -21.54
C ALA A 381 6.25 13.24 -20.48
N GLY A 382 7.47 12.81 -20.12
CA GLY A 382 7.70 11.86 -19.03
C GLY A 382 7.23 12.42 -17.68
N TRP A 383 7.55 13.68 -17.38
CA TRP A 383 7.10 14.35 -16.16
C TRP A 383 5.57 14.39 -16.06
N GLU A 384 4.87 14.87 -17.10
CA GLU A 384 3.40 14.95 -17.15
C GLU A 384 2.76 13.57 -17.02
N LYS A 385 3.31 12.55 -17.70
CA LYS A 385 2.88 11.16 -17.53
C LYS A 385 3.00 10.73 -16.06
N GLY A 386 4.11 11.03 -15.40
CA GLY A 386 4.31 10.70 -13.99
C GLY A 386 3.37 11.44 -13.02
N ILE A 387 3.04 12.71 -13.33
CA ILE A 387 2.01 13.46 -12.59
C ILE A 387 0.67 12.73 -12.69
N LEU A 388 0.23 12.38 -13.90
CA LEU A 388 -1.06 11.70 -14.13
C LEU A 388 -1.14 10.33 -13.45
N TYR A 389 -0.05 9.55 -13.47
CA TYR A 389 0.03 8.27 -12.75
C TYR A 389 -0.07 8.46 -11.23
N GLY A 390 0.67 9.43 -10.68
CA GLY A 390 0.64 9.76 -9.26
C GLY A 390 -0.72 10.30 -8.80
N GLU A 391 -1.34 11.18 -9.58
CA GLU A 391 -2.66 11.75 -9.31
C GLU A 391 -3.76 10.70 -9.39
N GLY A 392 -3.69 9.77 -10.35
CA GLY A 392 -4.58 8.62 -10.43
C GLY A 392 -4.56 7.77 -9.17
N GLN A 393 -3.36 7.38 -8.70
CA GLN A 393 -3.24 6.65 -7.43
C GLN A 393 -3.71 7.50 -6.24
N ASN A 394 -3.44 8.80 -6.23
CA ASN A 394 -3.93 9.71 -5.19
C ASN A 394 -5.45 9.87 -5.18
N LEU A 395 -6.14 9.76 -6.32
CA LEU A 395 -7.59 9.70 -6.39
C LEU A 395 -8.11 8.43 -5.71
N ALA A 396 -7.52 7.28 -5.99
CA ALA A 396 -7.87 6.04 -5.30
C ALA A 396 -7.63 6.16 -3.77
N ARG A 397 -6.49 6.74 -3.36
CA ARG A 397 -6.17 7.01 -1.95
C ARG A 397 -7.19 7.94 -1.30
N LEU A 398 -7.60 9.00 -1.99
CA LEU A 398 -8.59 9.95 -1.48
C LEU A 398 -9.92 9.24 -1.18
N LEU A 399 -10.42 8.45 -2.14
CA LEU A 399 -11.69 7.73 -2.00
C LEU A 399 -11.64 6.69 -0.88
N MET A 400 -10.51 6.00 -0.72
CA MET A 400 -10.30 5.00 0.33
C MET A 400 -10.07 5.60 1.73
N GLU A 401 -9.40 6.74 1.81
CA GLU A 401 -9.02 7.34 3.09
C GLU A 401 -10.17 8.12 3.72
N ALA A 402 -11.00 8.76 2.88
CA ALA A 402 -12.14 9.54 3.34
C ALA A 402 -13.15 8.63 4.08
N PRO A 403 -13.75 9.12 5.18
CA PRO A 403 -14.68 8.33 5.97
C PRO A 403 -15.95 7.99 5.19
N ALA A 404 -16.49 6.79 5.41
CA ALA A 404 -17.61 6.24 4.62
C ALA A 404 -18.89 7.09 4.66
N ASN A 405 -19.15 7.81 5.77
CA ASN A 405 -20.28 8.73 5.85
C ASN A 405 -20.13 10.00 4.99
N TYR A 406 -18.95 10.22 4.39
CA TYR A 406 -18.68 11.25 3.39
C TYR A 406 -18.49 10.66 1.99
N ILE A 407 -18.05 9.40 1.87
CA ILE A 407 -17.95 8.65 0.60
C ILE A 407 -18.96 7.51 0.61
N THR A 408 -20.22 7.85 0.44
CA THR A 408 -21.30 6.87 0.25
C THR A 408 -21.29 6.34 -1.19
N PRO A 409 -22.07 5.29 -1.55
CA PRO A 409 -22.14 4.77 -2.92
C PRO A 409 -22.42 5.85 -3.97
N THR A 410 -23.35 6.76 -3.65
CA THR A 410 -23.70 7.89 -4.53
C THR A 410 -22.55 8.89 -4.64
N VAL A 411 -21.95 9.30 -3.51
CA VAL A 411 -20.86 10.28 -3.52
C VAL A 411 -19.61 9.74 -4.22
N PHE A 412 -19.32 8.44 -4.06
CA PHE A 412 -18.25 7.79 -4.81
C PHE A 412 -18.49 7.92 -6.32
N ALA A 413 -19.70 7.57 -6.77
CA ALA A 413 -20.08 7.63 -8.19
C ALA A 413 -20.03 9.07 -8.73
N ASP A 414 -20.54 10.04 -7.98
CA ASP A 414 -20.50 11.47 -8.33
C ASP A 414 -19.06 11.98 -8.43
N THR A 415 -18.17 11.56 -7.53
CA THR A 415 -16.76 11.95 -7.56
C THR A 415 -16.06 11.43 -8.81
N ILE A 416 -16.35 10.18 -9.23
CA ILE A 416 -15.79 9.62 -10.46
C ILE A 416 -16.35 10.33 -11.70
N GLU A 417 -17.65 10.60 -11.73
CA GLU A 417 -18.29 11.38 -12.80
C GLU A 417 -17.66 12.78 -12.95
N GLU A 418 -17.45 13.49 -11.84
CA GLU A 418 -16.78 14.81 -11.83
C GLU A 418 -15.37 14.73 -12.42
N LYS A 419 -14.59 13.71 -12.05
CA LYS A 419 -13.23 13.52 -12.57
C LYS A 419 -13.17 13.14 -14.04
N LEU A 420 -14.25 12.58 -14.58
CA LEU A 420 -14.36 12.20 -15.99
C LEU A 420 -15.02 13.26 -16.87
N ALA A 421 -15.69 14.25 -16.27
CA ALA A 421 -16.37 15.33 -17.01
C ALA A 421 -15.49 16.05 -18.05
N PRO A 422 -14.19 16.33 -17.80
CA PRO A 422 -13.30 16.92 -18.81
C PRO A 422 -13.09 16.06 -20.07
N TYR A 423 -13.43 14.76 -20.02
CA TYR A 423 -13.22 13.80 -21.11
C TYR A 423 -14.55 13.28 -21.70
N SER A 424 -15.64 14.02 -21.50
CA SER A 424 -17.01 13.63 -21.90
C SER A 424 -17.20 13.35 -23.39
N GLU A 425 -16.29 13.80 -24.26
CA GLU A 425 -16.31 13.46 -25.69
C GLU A 425 -16.04 11.96 -25.96
N ARG A 426 -15.30 11.29 -25.07
CA ARG A 426 -14.95 9.87 -25.19
C ARG A 426 -15.43 9.04 -24.01
N VAL A 427 -15.96 9.67 -22.98
CA VAL A 427 -16.41 9.02 -21.76
C VAL A 427 -17.92 9.12 -21.59
N THR A 428 -18.55 8.01 -21.23
CA THR A 428 -19.95 7.99 -20.79
C THR A 428 -20.03 7.34 -19.41
N VAL A 429 -20.74 7.98 -18.48
CA VAL A 429 -20.91 7.51 -17.11
C VAL A 429 -22.39 7.19 -16.87
N TYR A 430 -22.65 6.00 -16.33
CA TYR A 430 -23.98 5.57 -15.90
C TYR A 430 -23.96 5.27 -14.40
N LYS A 431 -24.73 6.04 -13.63
CA LYS A 431 -25.02 5.79 -12.22
C LYS A 431 -26.33 5.01 -12.14
N ARG A 432 -26.27 3.69 -12.17
CA ARG A 432 -27.46 2.84 -12.21
C ARG A 432 -28.08 2.74 -10.82
N SER A 433 -29.38 3.05 -10.72
CA SER A 433 -30.15 3.01 -9.47
C SER A 433 -30.48 1.57 -9.04
N GLN A 434 -31.01 1.43 -7.83
CA GLN A 434 -31.53 0.15 -7.32
C GLN A 434 -32.54 -0.51 -8.26
N ASP A 435 -33.50 0.25 -8.82
CA ASP A 435 -34.50 -0.30 -9.76
C ASP A 435 -33.84 -0.94 -10.99
N TRP A 436 -32.75 -0.36 -11.48
CA TRP A 436 -31.98 -0.95 -12.57
C TRP A 436 -31.28 -2.23 -12.14
N ILE A 437 -30.72 -2.26 -10.92
CA ILE A 437 -30.05 -3.43 -10.34
C ILE A 437 -31.05 -4.59 -10.20
N GLU A 438 -32.28 -4.30 -9.74
CA GLU A 438 -33.40 -5.24 -9.67
C GLU A 438 -33.80 -5.76 -11.05
N ALA A 439 -33.96 -4.86 -12.03
CA ALA A 439 -34.28 -5.23 -13.42
C ALA A 439 -33.18 -6.11 -14.06
N GLN A 440 -31.92 -5.95 -13.64
CA GLN A 440 -30.80 -6.78 -14.07
C GLN A 440 -30.69 -8.12 -13.33
N GLN A 441 -31.60 -8.41 -12.39
CA GLN A 441 -31.66 -9.65 -11.61
C GLN A 441 -30.37 -9.90 -10.81
N MET A 442 -29.77 -8.83 -10.27
CA MET A 442 -28.54 -8.92 -9.47
C MET A 442 -28.86 -9.26 -8.00
N GLY A 443 -29.42 -10.44 -7.78
CA GLY A 443 -29.92 -10.85 -6.46
C GLY A 443 -28.82 -11.05 -5.41
N ALA A 444 -27.60 -11.41 -5.81
CA ALA A 444 -26.48 -11.54 -4.88
C ALA A 444 -26.02 -10.16 -4.38
N PHE A 445 -25.93 -9.16 -5.26
CA PHE A 445 -25.63 -7.78 -4.90
C PHE A 445 -26.71 -7.15 -4.01
N LEU A 446 -27.98 -7.27 -4.41
CA LEU A 446 -29.12 -6.74 -3.64
C LEU A 446 -29.22 -7.35 -2.23
N SER A 447 -28.81 -8.62 -2.08
CA SER A 447 -28.78 -9.26 -0.78
C SER A 447 -27.82 -8.58 0.21
N VAL A 448 -26.73 -8.00 -0.28
CA VAL A 448 -25.76 -7.29 0.56
C VAL A 448 -26.31 -5.90 0.90
N SER A 449 -26.78 -5.15 -0.10
CA SER A 449 -27.18 -3.75 0.07
C SER A 449 -28.40 -3.57 0.99
N LYS A 450 -29.37 -4.50 0.96
CA LYS A 450 -30.62 -4.40 1.73
C LYS A 450 -30.46 -4.28 3.26
N GLY A 451 -29.25 -4.56 3.77
CA GLY A 451 -28.92 -4.40 5.18
C GLY A 451 -28.75 -2.94 5.61
N SER A 452 -28.32 -2.05 4.71
CA SER A 452 -28.17 -0.62 4.97
C SER A 452 -29.39 0.18 4.54
N GLU A 453 -29.52 1.39 5.11
CA GLU A 453 -30.46 2.41 4.64
C GLU A 453 -29.82 3.32 3.56
N GLU A 454 -28.50 3.24 3.35
CA GLU A 454 -27.82 3.93 2.25
C GLU A 454 -28.09 3.20 0.93
N PRO A 455 -28.60 3.88 -0.11
CA PRO A 455 -29.01 3.23 -1.36
C PRO A 455 -27.80 2.70 -2.16
N PRO A 456 -27.92 1.51 -2.78
CA PRO A 456 -26.88 0.99 -3.66
C PRO A 456 -26.85 1.72 -5.01
N VAL A 457 -25.66 1.78 -5.61
CA VAL A 457 -25.45 2.28 -6.97
C VAL A 457 -24.60 1.25 -7.72
N PHE A 458 -24.95 0.96 -8.97
CA PHE A 458 -24.04 0.24 -9.86
C PHE A 458 -23.43 1.25 -10.83
N LEU A 459 -22.16 1.58 -10.61
CA LEU A 459 -21.43 2.52 -11.46
C LEU A 459 -20.87 1.79 -12.69
N GLU A 460 -21.18 2.33 -13.87
CA GLU A 460 -20.72 1.82 -15.16
C GLU A 460 -20.12 2.98 -15.97
N VAL A 461 -18.83 2.89 -16.28
CA VAL A 461 -18.06 3.93 -16.99
C VAL A 461 -17.53 3.36 -18.29
N HIS A 462 -17.81 4.01 -19.41
CA HIS A 462 -17.32 3.65 -20.73
C HIS A 462 -16.29 4.69 -21.16
N TYR A 463 -15.06 4.26 -21.41
CA TYR A 463 -14.02 5.06 -22.06
C TYR A 463 -13.77 4.51 -23.46
N ASN A 464 -14.14 5.28 -24.47
CA ASN A 464 -14.02 4.94 -25.89
C ASN A 464 -12.75 5.60 -26.47
N GLY A 465 -11.58 5.13 -26.03
CA GLY A 465 -10.28 5.68 -26.44
C GLY A 465 -9.78 5.17 -27.79
N SER A 466 -10.25 4.00 -28.24
CA SER A 466 -9.82 3.39 -29.50
C SER A 466 -10.36 4.17 -30.71
N PRO A 467 -9.56 4.34 -31.78
CA PRO A 467 -10.08 4.79 -33.07
C PRO A 467 -11.16 3.87 -33.64
N ASP A 468 -11.06 2.55 -33.38
CA ASP A 468 -12.10 1.59 -33.69
C ASP A 468 -13.09 1.46 -32.53
N LYS A 469 -14.30 2.00 -32.73
CA LYS A 469 -15.40 1.95 -31.77
C LYS A 469 -15.89 0.53 -31.46
N ASN A 470 -15.61 -0.44 -32.34
CA ASN A 470 -16.02 -1.83 -32.16
C ASN A 470 -14.91 -2.70 -31.53
N GLN A 471 -13.74 -2.13 -31.22
CA GLN A 471 -12.69 -2.86 -30.52
C GLN A 471 -13.24 -3.41 -29.20
N SER A 472 -13.11 -4.73 -29.00
CA SER A 472 -13.52 -5.41 -27.77
C SER A 472 -12.87 -4.73 -26.56
N PRO A 473 -13.67 -4.24 -25.59
CA PRO A 473 -13.14 -3.46 -24.48
C PRO A 473 -12.35 -4.30 -23.49
N LEU A 474 -11.42 -3.66 -22.79
CA LEU A 474 -10.85 -4.15 -21.54
C LEU A 474 -11.83 -3.84 -20.41
N LEU A 475 -12.21 -4.85 -19.63
CA LEU A 475 -13.16 -4.68 -18.52
C LEU A 475 -12.40 -4.61 -17.19
N PHE A 476 -12.61 -3.53 -16.46
CA PHE A 476 -12.20 -3.41 -15.07
C PHE A 476 -13.40 -3.48 -14.13
N VAL A 477 -13.37 -4.38 -13.14
CA VAL A 477 -14.48 -4.59 -12.19
C VAL A 477 -13.98 -4.43 -10.75
N GLY A 478 -14.57 -3.52 -9.97
CA GLY A 478 -14.09 -3.20 -8.64
C GLY A 478 -15.11 -3.48 -7.55
N LYS A 479 -14.73 -4.21 -6.48
CA LYS A 479 -15.55 -4.32 -5.27
C LYS A 479 -15.73 -2.92 -4.65
N GLY A 480 -16.98 -2.50 -4.45
CA GLY A 480 -17.35 -1.17 -4.01
C GLY A 480 -18.06 -1.11 -2.65
N ILE A 481 -17.62 -1.86 -1.65
CA ILE A 481 -18.26 -1.79 -0.32
C ILE A 481 -17.79 -0.54 0.41
N THR A 482 -18.61 0.51 0.47
CA THR A 482 -18.21 1.81 1.04
C THR A 482 -17.99 1.76 2.55
N PHE A 483 -18.66 0.83 3.22
CA PHE A 483 -18.33 0.43 4.59
C PHE A 483 -18.74 -1.01 4.85
N ASP A 484 -17.83 -1.79 5.44
CA ASP A 484 -18.06 -3.19 5.77
C ASP A 484 -18.02 -3.44 7.29
N THR A 485 -19.19 -3.66 7.88
CA THR A 485 -19.31 -4.11 9.28
C THR A 485 -19.22 -5.64 9.41
N GLY A 486 -19.32 -6.36 8.29
CA GLY A 486 -19.58 -7.79 8.21
C GLY A 486 -21.06 -8.18 8.26
N GLY A 487 -21.97 -7.21 8.40
CA GLY A 487 -23.40 -7.47 8.52
C GLY A 487 -23.74 -8.21 9.82
N ILE A 488 -24.57 -9.27 9.74
CA ILE A 488 -24.93 -10.10 10.90
C ILE A 488 -23.72 -10.88 11.45
N SER A 489 -22.80 -11.28 10.58
CA SER A 489 -21.50 -11.89 10.91
C SER A 489 -20.50 -10.80 11.30
N LEU A 490 -20.88 -10.01 12.32
CA LEU A 490 -20.26 -8.74 12.66
C LEU A 490 -18.75 -8.86 12.95
N LYS A 491 -17.97 -7.98 12.33
CA LYS A 491 -16.53 -7.85 12.60
C LYS A 491 -16.26 -7.38 14.04
N PRO A 492 -15.09 -7.72 14.61
CA PRO A 492 -14.64 -7.12 15.86
C PRO A 492 -14.46 -5.60 15.74
N PRO A 493 -14.66 -4.82 16.83
CA PRO A 493 -14.46 -3.36 16.79
C PRO A 493 -13.03 -2.91 16.44
N SER A 494 -12.03 -3.74 16.73
CA SER A 494 -10.62 -3.41 16.50
C SER A 494 -10.31 -3.39 15.00
N GLY A 495 -9.88 -2.23 14.48
CA GLY A 495 -9.52 -2.06 13.07
C GLY A 495 -10.71 -1.93 12.11
N MET A 496 -11.95 -1.95 12.62
CA MET A 496 -13.15 -1.81 11.80
C MET A 496 -13.21 -0.45 11.08
N ASP A 497 -12.57 0.59 11.61
CA ASP A 497 -12.52 1.90 10.97
C ASP A 497 -11.86 1.84 9.58
N ALA A 498 -10.91 0.91 9.37
CA ALA A 498 -10.24 0.72 8.09
C ALA A 498 -11.18 0.17 7.01
N MET A 499 -12.34 -0.38 7.37
CA MET A 499 -13.33 -0.89 6.43
C MET A 499 -14.04 0.21 5.63
N ARG A 500 -13.77 1.48 5.90
CA ARG A 500 -14.08 2.59 4.95
C ARG A 500 -13.37 2.43 3.60
N ALA A 501 -12.26 1.70 3.57
CA ALA A 501 -11.50 1.43 2.36
C ALA A 501 -11.87 0.09 1.69
N ASP A 502 -12.97 -0.55 2.10
CA ASP A 502 -13.42 -1.82 1.51
C ASP A 502 -14.06 -1.67 0.10
N MET A 503 -14.06 -0.43 -0.37
CA MET A 503 -14.32 0.02 -1.73
C MET A 503 -13.03 0.22 -2.53
N GLY A 504 -11.87 -0.21 -2.01
CA GLY A 504 -10.56 -0.03 -2.67
C GLY A 504 -10.46 -0.69 -4.04
N GLY A 505 -11.21 -1.77 -4.26
CA GLY A 505 -11.36 -2.39 -5.57
C GLY A 505 -11.97 -1.44 -6.60
N ALA A 506 -13.11 -0.83 -6.26
CA ALA A 506 -13.75 0.20 -7.07
C ALA A 506 -12.87 1.44 -7.23
N ALA A 507 -12.22 1.90 -6.15
CA ALA A 507 -11.35 3.07 -6.17
C ALA A 507 -10.20 2.93 -7.18
N THR A 508 -9.52 1.78 -7.16
CA THR A 508 -8.35 1.53 -8.02
C THR A 508 -8.74 1.38 -9.49
N VAL A 509 -9.81 0.63 -9.80
CA VAL A 509 -10.25 0.46 -11.20
C VAL A 509 -10.82 1.75 -11.80
N CYS A 510 -11.65 2.49 -11.06
CA CYS A 510 -12.22 3.73 -11.56
C CYS A 510 -11.15 4.81 -11.71
N ALA A 511 -10.20 4.90 -10.77
CA ALA A 511 -9.06 5.79 -10.92
C ALA A 511 -8.18 5.42 -12.12
N ALA A 512 -7.98 4.13 -12.40
CA ALA A 512 -7.26 3.70 -13.59
C ALA A 512 -7.96 4.13 -14.90
N VAL A 513 -9.30 4.07 -14.95
CA VAL A 513 -10.08 4.58 -16.10
C VAL A 513 -9.94 6.10 -16.23
N VAL A 514 -10.02 6.85 -15.13
CA VAL A 514 -9.78 8.31 -15.12
C VAL A 514 -8.40 8.65 -15.68
N THR A 515 -7.36 7.95 -15.22
CA THR A 515 -5.99 8.18 -15.69
C THR A 515 -5.80 7.76 -17.15
N ALA A 516 -6.41 6.65 -17.59
CA ALA A 516 -6.39 6.23 -18.99
C ALA A 516 -7.02 7.28 -19.92
N ALA A 517 -8.14 7.88 -19.50
CA ALA A 517 -8.79 8.97 -20.23
C ALA A 517 -7.91 10.22 -20.29
N ALA A 518 -7.28 10.60 -19.16
CA ALA A 518 -6.35 11.73 -19.09
C ALA A 518 -5.12 11.55 -20.00
N LEU A 519 -4.62 10.32 -20.09
CA LEU A 519 -3.50 9.94 -20.98
C LEU A 519 -3.90 9.78 -22.44
N ASN A 520 -5.20 9.86 -22.77
CA ASN A 520 -5.71 9.61 -24.11
C ASN A 520 -5.30 8.24 -24.67
N LEU A 521 -5.30 7.18 -23.84
CA LEU A 521 -4.88 5.85 -24.29
C LEU A 521 -5.77 5.32 -25.44
N PRO A 522 -5.18 4.79 -26.54
CA PRO A 522 -5.93 4.35 -27.71
C PRO A 522 -6.56 2.96 -27.54
N ILE A 523 -7.36 2.77 -26.48
CA ILE A 523 -8.03 1.51 -26.15
C ILE A 523 -9.41 1.76 -25.55
N ASN A 524 -10.37 0.86 -25.83
CA ASN A 524 -11.68 0.88 -25.17
C ASN A 524 -11.60 0.22 -23.79
N ILE A 525 -12.07 0.92 -22.76
CA ILE A 525 -12.11 0.42 -21.37
C ILE A 525 -13.51 0.61 -20.81
N ILE A 526 -14.05 -0.42 -20.15
CA ILE A 526 -15.29 -0.30 -19.36
C ILE A 526 -14.97 -0.59 -17.89
N GLY A 527 -15.28 0.38 -17.01
CA GLY A 527 -15.19 0.25 -15.57
C GLY A 527 -16.54 -0.06 -14.95
N LEU A 528 -16.62 -1.10 -14.12
CA LEU A 528 -17.83 -1.52 -13.41
C LEU A 528 -17.57 -1.55 -11.90
N ALA A 529 -18.44 -0.93 -11.10
CA ALA A 529 -18.34 -0.96 -9.64
C ALA A 529 -19.72 -1.10 -8.99
N PRO A 530 -20.09 -2.29 -8.47
CA PRO A 530 -21.23 -2.42 -7.57
C PRO A 530 -20.91 -1.77 -6.21
N LEU A 531 -21.62 -0.70 -5.88
CA LEU A 531 -21.40 0.13 -4.70
C LEU A 531 -22.55 -0.01 -3.69
N CYS A 532 -22.25 -0.40 -2.46
CA CYS A 532 -23.20 -0.42 -1.34
C CYS A 532 -22.47 -0.44 0.01
N GLU A 533 -23.21 -0.39 1.11
CA GLU A 533 -22.69 -0.74 2.44
C GLU A 533 -23.11 -2.16 2.84
N ASN A 534 -22.32 -2.80 3.71
CA ASN A 534 -22.69 -4.05 4.38
C ASN A 534 -22.95 -3.78 5.87
N MET A 535 -24.23 -3.72 6.25
CA MET A 535 -24.69 -3.27 7.57
C MET A 535 -25.63 -4.29 8.24
N PRO A 536 -25.56 -4.48 9.58
CA PRO A 536 -26.57 -5.23 10.31
C PRO A 536 -27.85 -4.39 10.45
N SER A 537 -29.00 -4.99 10.16
CA SER A 537 -30.31 -4.42 10.43
C SER A 537 -31.37 -5.52 10.47
N GLY A 538 -32.63 -5.16 10.74
CA GLY A 538 -33.75 -6.12 10.67
C GLY A 538 -34.03 -6.68 9.28
N LYS A 539 -33.40 -6.13 8.22
CA LYS A 539 -33.56 -6.56 6.81
C LYS A 539 -32.30 -7.21 6.24
N ALA A 540 -31.19 -7.20 6.98
CA ALA A 540 -29.90 -7.70 6.53
C ALA A 540 -29.96 -9.20 6.18
N THR A 541 -29.05 -9.62 5.29
CA THR A 541 -28.87 -11.05 4.99
C THR A 541 -28.49 -11.81 6.26
N LYS A 542 -29.05 -13.01 6.42
CA LYS A 542 -28.82 -13.86 7.58
C LYS A 542 -27.92 -15.03 7.17
N PRO A 543 -27.01 -15.47 8.04
CA PRO A 543 -26.28 -16.72 7.82
C PRO A 543 -27.25 -17.88 7.49
N GLY A 544 -26.98 -18.59 6.40
CA GLY A 544 -27.80 -19.67 5.85
C GLY A 544 -28.85 -19.25 4.83
N ASP A 545 -29.07 -17.95 4.59
CA ASP A 545 -29.92 -17.49 3.48
C ASP A 545 -29.35 -17.99 2.13
N VAL A 546 -30.22 -18.35 1.19
CA VAL A 546 -29.84 -18.67 -0.18
C VAL A 546 -30.28 -17.53 -1.11
N VAL A 547 -29.36 -17.05 -1.93
CA VAL A 547 -29.59 -15.96 -2.88
C VAL A 547 -29.29 -16.42 -4.30
N THR A 548 -29.95 -15.83 -5.29
CA THR A 548 -29.74 -16.18 -6.71
C THR A 548 -28.97 -15.05 -7.40
N ALA A 549 -27.84 -15.40 -8.01
CA ALA A 549 -27.05 -14.47 -8.81
C ALA A 549 -27.64 -14.28 -10.22
N LYS A 550 -27.16 -13.28 -10.95
CA LYS A 550 -27.59 -12.89 -12.30
C LYS A 550 -27.52 -14.04 -13.33
N ASN A 551 -26.59 -14.97 -13.18
CA ASN A 551 -26.48 -16.14 -14.07
C ASN A 551 -27.39 -17.32 -13.66
N GLY A 552 -28.26 -17.13 -12.66
CA GLY A 552 -29.19 -18.15 -12.17
C GLY A 552 -28.59 -19.10 -11.12
N LYS A 553 -27.27 -19.06 -10.85
CA LYS A 553 -26.67 -19.88 -9.78
C LYS A 553 -27.15 -19.43 -8.41
N THR A 554 -27.40 -20.39 -7.54
CA THR A 554 -27.78 -20.18 -6.15
C THR A 554 -26.56 -20.20 -5.23
N ILE A 555 -26.54 -19.31 -4.24
CA ILE A 555 -25.45 -19.13 -3.29
C ILE A 555 -26.00 -19.21 -1.87
N GLN A 556 -25.53 -20.19 -1.09
CA GLN A 556 -25.71 -20.24 0.36
C GLN A 556 -24.77 -19.23 1.02
N VAL A 557 -25.34 -18.27 1.75
CA VAL A 557 -24.60 -17.21 2.45
C VAL A 557 -24.39 -17.62 3.91
N ASP A 558 -23.35 -18.39 4.18
CA ASP A 558 -23.03 -18.84 5.55
C ASP A 558 -22.29 -17.80 6.38
N ASN A 559 -21.59 -16.87 5.72
CA ASN A 559 -20.95 -15.75 6.39
C ASN A 559 -21.23 -14.45 5.64
N THR A 560 -21.90 -13.51 6.28
CA THR A 560 -22.29 -12.22 5.68
C THR A 560 -21.12 -11.23 5.58
N ASP A 561 -19.97 -11.55 6.18
CA ASP A 561 -18.68 -10.85 6.05
C ASP A 561 -17.86 -11.35 4.83
N ALA A 562 -18.45 -12.26 4.05
CA ALA A 562 -17.95 -12.65 2.75
C ALA A 562 -18.88 -12.09 1.65
N GLU A 563 -19.24 -10.82 1.78
CA GLU A 563 -20.14 -10.05 0.92
C GLU A 563 -19.50 -9.62 -0.40
N GLY A 564 -18.19 -9.30 -0.39
CA GLY A 564 -17.50 -8.75 -1.54
C GLY A 564 -17.55 -9.67 -2.76
N ARG A 565 -17.52 -10.98 -2.53
CA ARG A 565 -17.66 -11.97 -3.61
C ARG A 565 -19.10 -12.09 -4.13
N LEU A 566 -20.10 -11.77 -3.31
CA LEU A 566 -21.52 -11.76 -3.72
C LEU A 566 -21.78 -10.59 -4.66
N VAL A 567 -21.34 -9.38 -4.30
CA VAL A 567 -21.52 -8.20 -5.17
C VAL A 567 -20.73 -8.34 -6.49
N LEU A 568 -19.54 -8.95 -6.42
CA LEU A 568 -18.73 -9.24 -7.61
C LEU A 568 -19.32 -10.34 -8.50
N ALA A 569 -20.04 -11.32 -7.95
CA ALA A 569 -20.66 -12.38 -8.74
C ALA A 569 -21.58 -11.79 -9.83
N ASP A 570 -22.45 -10.87 -9.45
CA ASP A 570 -23.37 -10.20 -10.38
C ASP A 570 -22.66 -9.24 -11.32
N ALA A 571 -21.66 -8.48 -10.83
CA ALA A 571 -20.88 -7.58 -11.68
C ALA A 571 -20.05 -8.33 -12.73
N LEU A 572 -19.47 -9.49 -12.38
CA LEU A 572 -18.75 -10.35 -13.31
C LEU A 572 -19.69 -10.97 -14.33
N CYS A 573 -20.89 -11.40 -13.92
CA CYS A 573 -21.91 -11.87 -14.86
C CYS A 573 -22.29 -10.76 -15.86
N TYR A 574 -22.51 -9.54 -15.37
CA TYR A 574 -22.81 -8.40 -16.23
C TYR A 574 -21.66 -8.02 -17.16
N ALA A 575 -20.40 -8.13 -16.73
CA ALA A 575 -19.25 -7.84 -17.57
C ALA A 575 -19.20 -8.64 -18.88
N HIS A 576 -19.78 -9.85 -18.91
CA HIS A 576 -19.81 -10.69 -20.12
C HIS A 576 -20.73 -10.15 -21.22
N THR A 577 -21.67 -9.25 -20.91
CA THR A 577 -22.58 -8.67 -21.92
C THR A 577 -21.85 -7.78 -22.92
N PHE A 578 -20.63 -7.34 -22.58
CA PHE A 578 -19.80 -6.44 -23.40
C PHE A 578 -18.81 -7.17 -24.33
N SER A 579 -18.83 -8.51 -24.39
CA SER A 579 -17.88 -9.30 -25.19
C SER A 579 -16.40 -8.86 -25.02
N PRO A 580 -15.88 -8.86 -23.77
CA PRO A 580 -14.62 -8.22 -23.44
C PRO A 580 -13.40 -8.94 -24.00
N LYS A 581 -12.33 -8.19 -24.31
CA LYS A 581 -11.00 -8.76 -24.64
C LYS A 581 -10.40 -9.46 -23.43
N ALA A 582 -10.52 -8.84 -22.26
CA ALA A 582 -10.12 -9.40 -20.96
C ALA A 582 -10.94 -8.75 -19.84
N ILE A 583 -11.08 -9.47 -18.72
CA ILE A 583 -11.73 -8.99 -17.49
C ILE A 583 -10.70 -8.99 -16.37
N VAL A 584 -10.43 -7.84 -15.77
CA VAL A 584 -9.59 -7.73 -14.57
C VAL A 584 -10.43 -7.16 -13.44
N ASN A 585 -10.62 -7.92 -12.36
CA ASN A 585 -11.34 -7.44 -11.19
C ASN A 585 -10.43 -7.24 -9.97
N ALA A 586 -10.63 -6.16 -9.23
CA ALA A 586 -9.88 -5.83 -8.02
C ALA A 586 -10.79 -5.76 -6.80
N ALA A 587 -10.33 -6.29 -5.66
CA ALA A 587 -11.10 -6.26 -4.42
C ALA A 587 -10.23 -6.39 -3.18
N THR A 588 -10.55 -5.63 -2.14
CA THR A 588 -10.13 -5.88 -0.75
C THR A 588 -10.91 -7.09 -0.22
N LEU A 589 -10.57 -8.29 -0.71
CA LEU A 589 -11.52 -9.41 -0.64
C LEU A 589 -11.33 -10.27 0.61
N THR A 590 -10.09 -10.54 1.01
CA THR A 590 -9.85 -11.48 2.12
C THR A 590 -8.73 -11.05 3.05
N GLY A 591 -8.97 -11.16 4.36
CA GLY A 591 -7.88 -11.08 5.35
C GLY A 591 -6.84 -12.20 5.18
N ALA A 592 -7.18 -13.29 4.49
CA ALA A 592 -6.24 -14.36 4.15
C ALA A 592 -5.14 -13.89 3.18
N MET A 593 -5.43 -12.93 2.29
CA MET A 593 -4.41 -12.37 1.39
C MET A 593 -3.39 -11.51 2.15
N ASP A 594 -3.86 -10.71 3.11
CA ASP A 594 -2.98 -9.95 4.01
C ASP A 594 -2.05 -10.89 4.81
N VAL A 595 -2.58 -11.99 5.35
CA VAL A 595 -1.75 -13.00 6.03
C VAL A 595 -0.75 -13.67 5.08
N ALA A 596 -1.10 -13.86 3.81
CA ALA A 596 -0.27 -14.58 2.84
C ALA A 596 0.91 -13.74 2.33
N LEU A 597 0.67 -12.50 1.90
CA LEU A 597 1.65 -11.65 1.22
C LEU A 597 1.90 -10.30 1.91
N GLY A 598 1.07 -9.92 2.88
CA GLY A 598 1.06 -8.59 3.48
C GLY A 598 0.96 -7.50 2.41
N SER A 599 1.72 -6.43 2.60
CA SER A 599 1.79 -5.28 1.69
C SER A 599 2.84 -5.41 0.59
N ALA A 600 3.50 -6.57 0.45
CA ALA A 600 4.61 -6.73 -0.50
C ALA A 600 4.17 -6.66 -1.96
N ALA A 601 3.05 -7.32 -2.29
CA ALA A 601 2.48 -7.41 -3.64
C ALA A 601 0.97 -7.70 -3.60
N THR A 602 0.25 -7.31 -4.64
CA THR A 602 -1.14 -7.74 -4.87
C THR A 602 -1.18 -9.21 -5.29
N GLY A 603 -2.07 -10.01 -4.70
CA GLY A 603 -2.24 -11.40 -5.11
C GLY A 603 -3.13 -11.52 -6.35
N VAL A 604 -2.62 -12.15 -7.42
CA VAL A 604 -3.30 -12.30 -8.71
C VAL A 604 -3.68 -13.75 -8.96
N PHE A 605 -4.97 -14.01 -9.12
CA PHE A 605 -5.51 -15.29 -9.57
C PHE A 605 -5.98 -15.14 -11.01
N THR A 606 -5.49 -15.96 -11.93
CA THR A 606 -5.90 -15.86 -13.34
C THR A 606 -5.95 -17.22 -14.02
N ASN A 607 -6.88 -17.35 -14.97
CA ASN A 607 -6.98 -18.48 -15.89
C ASN A 607 -6.16 -18.31 -17.17
N SER A 608 -5.38 -17.22 -17.28
CA SER A 608 -4.62 -16.88 -18.48
C SER A 608 -3.18 -16.54 -18.14
N ASP A 609 -2.23 -17.32 -18.68
CA ASP A 609 -0.80 -17.03 -18.55
C ASP A 609 -0.41 -15.72 -19.24
N TRP A 610 -1.06 -15.42 -20.37
CA TRP A 610 -0.87 -14.14 -21.06
C TRP A 610 -1.26 -12.97 -20.15
N LEU A 611 -2.43 -13.03 -19.50
CA LEU A 611 -2.90 -11.94 -18.65
C LEU A 611 -2.04 -11.79 -17.39
N TRP A 612 -1.54 -12.89 -16.82
CA TRP A 612 -0.53 -12.86 -15.77
C TRP A 612 0.72 -12.09 -16.21
N GLU A 613 1.28 -12.44 -17.37
CA GLU A 613 2.53 -11.83 -17.85
C GLU A 613 2.36 -10.33 -18.11
N GLN A 614 1.25 -9.91 -18.74
CA GLN A 614 0.98 -8.50 -18.99
C GLN A 614 0.87 -7.68 -17.68
N LEU A 615 0.18 -8.21 -16.67
CA LEU A 615 0.09 -7.57 -15.35
C LEU A 615 1.42 -7.56 -14.61
N HIS A 616 2.18 -8.65 -14.71
CA HIS A 616 3.50 -8.78 -14.10
C HIS A 616 4.48 -7.76 -14.68
N GLN A 617 4.58 -7.66 -16.01
CA GLN A 617 5.44 -6.68 -16.70
C GLN A 617 5.06 -5.25 -16.33
N ALA A 618 3.77 -4.92 -16.34
CA ALA A 618 3.30 -3.61 -15.89
C ALA A 618 3.73 -3.32 -14.43
N SER A 619 3.68 -4.33 -13.55
CA SER A 619 4.09 -4.18 -12.15
C SER A 619 5.59 -3.96 -11.97
N VAL A 620 6.42 -4.53 -12.86
CA VAL A 620 7.88 -4.34 -12.85
C VAL A 620 8.23 -2.89 -13.15
N VAL A 621 7.54 -2.26 -14.12
CA VAL A 621 7.73 -0.86 -14.52
C VAL A 621 7.29 0.11 -13.42
N THR A 622 6.12 -0.15 -12.83
CA THR A 622 5.54 0.75 -11.82
C THR A 622 6.14 0.56 -10.43
N GLY A 623 6.75 -0.58 -10.15
CA GLY A 623 7.18 -1.01 -8.81
C GLY A 623 6.02 -1.41 -7.89
N ASP A 624 4.77 -1.31 -8.35
CA ASP A 624 3.59 -1.75 -7.58
C ASP A 624 3.27 -3.21 -7.91
N ARG A 625 4.05 -4.08 -7.26
CA ARG A 625 4.22 -5.50 -7.59
C ARG A 625 2.94 -6.31 -7.51
N VAL A 626 2.87 -7.32 -8.38
CA VAL A 626 1.87 -8.39 -8.33
C VAL A 626 2.54 -9.75 -8.09
N TRP A 627 1.82 -10.69 -7.49
CA TRP A 627 2.29 -12.04 -7.24
C TRP A 627 1.21 -13.07 -7.60
N ARG A 628 1.59 -14.12 -8.33
CA ARG A 628 0.62 -15.11 -8.82
C ARG A 628 0.19 -16.05 -7.70
N MET A 629 -1.11 -16.24 -7.59
CA MET A 629 -1.76 -17.15 -6.65
C MET A 629 -2.51 -18.26 -7.40
N PRO A 630 -2.62 -19.48 -6.83
CA PRO A 630 -3.13 -20.64 -7.56
C PRO A 630 -4.66 -20.62 -7.72
N LEU A 631 -5.13 -20.87 -8.94
CA LEU A 631 -6.56 -21.02 -9.27
C LEU A 631 -6.88 -22.49 -9.60
N PHE A 632 -6.83 -23.36 -8.58
CA PHE A 632 -6.98 -24.81 -8.76
C PHE A 632 -8.40 -25.30 -8.49
N GLN A 633 -8.80 -26.37 -9.20
CA GLN A 633 -10.05 -27.10 -8.95
C GLN A 633 -10.16 -27.62 -7.51
N HIS A 634 -9.02 -27.83 -6.84
CA HIS A 634 -8.96 -28.17 -5.42
C HIS A 634 -9.76 -27.17 -4.56
N TYR A 635 -9.66 -25.87 -4.85
CA TYR A 635 -10.39 -24.83 -4.12
C TYR A 635 -11.83 -24.70 -4.58
N THR A 636 -12.11 -24.88 -5.88
CA THR A 636 -13.48 -24.88 -6.43
C THR A 636 -14.36 -25.94 -5.77
N ARG A 637 -13.84 -27.15 -5.54
CA ARG A 637 -14.57 -28.21 -4.83
C ARG A 637 -15.00 -27.81 -3.42
N GLN A 638 -14.23 -26.95 -2.74
CA GLN A 638 -14.55 -26.52 -1.38
C GLN A 638 -15.69 -25.50 -1.30
N VAL A 639 -16.02 -24.83 -2.39
CA VAL A 639 -17.12 -23.84 -2.46
C VAL A 639 -18.33 -24.37 -3.21
N THR A 640 -18.19 -25.42 -4.03
CA THR A 640 -19.29 -26.08 -4.76
C THR A 640 -19.91 -27.24 -3.96
N ASP A 641 -19.21 -27.79 -2.98
CA ASP A 641 -19.77 -28.75 -2.00
C ASP A 641 -20.60 -27.99 -0.95
N SER A 642 -21.73 -27.45 -1.39
CA SER A 642 -22.67 -26.65 -0.61
C SER A 642 -23.88 -27.49 -0.20
N GLN A 643 -24.42 -27.22 1.00
CA GLN A 643 -25.51 -28.02 1.57
C GLN A 643 -26.87 -27.66 0.96
N LEU A 644 -27.09 -26.38 0.66
CA LEU A 644 -28.42 -25.84 0.32
C LEU A 644 -28.51 -25.27 -1.10
N ALA A 645 -27.39 -25.02 -1.77
CA ALA A 645 -27.33 -24.25 -3.02
C ALA A 645 -26.23 -24.78 -3.95
N ASP A 646 -26.09 -24.20 -5.15
CA ASP A 646 -25.02 -24.57 -6.08
C ASP A 646 -23.63 -24.23 -5.52
N LEU A 647 -23.55 -23.16 -4.73
CA LEU A 647 -22.33 -22.62 -4.16
C LEU A 647 -22.51 -22.26 -2.69
N ASN A 648 -21.43 -22.26 -1.93
CA ASN A 648 -21.33 -21.66 -0.62
C ASN A 648 -20.39 -20.45 -0.69
N ASN A 649 -20.77 -19.33 -0.08
CA ASN A 649 -19.96 -18.13 -0.12
C ASN A 649 -18.69 -18.20 0.75
N ILE A 650 -18.53 -19.25 1.56
CA ILE A 650 -17.27 -19.59 2.22
C ILE A 650 -16.80 -21.00 1.82
N GLY A 651 -15.49 -21.23 1.92
CA GLY A 651 -14.95 -22.57 1.71
C GLY A 651 -15.28 -23.50 2.89
N LYS A 652 -15.53 -24.78 2.59
CA LYS A 652 -15.78 -25.86 3.57
C LYS A 652 -14.79 -25.88 4.74
N TYR A 653 -13.52 -25.58 4.47
CA TYR A 653 -12.46 -25.49 5.48
C TYR A 653 -12.11 -24.02 5.75
N SER A 654 -12.96 -23.33 6.50
CA SER A 654 -13.02 -21.86 6.70
C SER A 654 -11.74 -21.11 7.10
N ARG A 655 -10.60 -21.78 7.29
CA ARG A 655 -9.30 -21.16 7.62
C ARG A 655 -8.18 -21.44 6.62
N SER A 656 -8.29 -22.45 5.76
CA SER A 656 -7.19 -22.87 4.88
C SER A 656 -7.44 -22.38 3.45
N GLY A 657 -6.50 -21.64 2.86
CA GLY A 657 -6.61 -21.16 1.49
C GLY A 657 -7.77 -20.18 1.27
N GLY A 658 -8.10 -19.33 2.25
CA GLY A 658 -9.24 -18.41 2.20
C GLY A 658 -9.28 -17.50 0.96
N ALA A 659 -8.12 -16.97 0.54
CA ALA A 659 -8.01 -16.19 -0.69
C ALA A 659 -8.25 -17.05 -1.94
N CYS A 660 -7.74 -18.29 -1.95
CA CYS A 660 -7.87 -19.21 -3.08
C CYS A 660 -9.32 -19.70 -3.25
N THR A 661 -10.03 -19.98 -2.16
CA THR A 661 -11.45 -20.35 -2.20
C THR A 661 -12.34 -19.16 -2.59
N ALA A 662 -11.98 -17.94 -2.18
CA ALA A 662 -12.66 -16.73 -2.67
C ALA A 662 -12.48 -16.54 -4.19
N ALA A 663 -11.26 -16.69 -4.70
CA ALA A 663 -11.00 -16.64 -6.13
C ALA A 663 -11.73 -17.77 -6.88
N ALA A 664 -11.77 -18.98 -6.33
CA ALA A 664 -12.50 -20.10 -6.89
C ALA A 664 -14.02 -19.87 -6.91
N PHE A 665 -14.58 -19.21 -5.89
CA PHE A 665 -15.98 -18.77 -5.89
C PHE A 665 -16.23 -17.79 -7.05
N LEU A 666 -15.38 -16.77 -7.22
CA LEU A 666 -15.53 -15.80 -8.31
C LEU A 666 -15.44 -16.45 -9.69
N ARG A 667 -14.59 -17.48 -9.85
CA ARG A 667 -14.43 -18.24 -11.11
C ARG A 667 -15.74 -18.85 -11.60
N GLU A 668 -16.66 -19.19 -10.70
CA GLU A 668 -17.97 -19.76 -11.04
C GLU A 668 -18.91 -18.79 -11.75
N PHE A 669 -18.57 -17.49 -11.78
CA PHE A 669 -19.31 -16.43 -12.46
C PHE A 669 -18.57 -15.91 -13.70
N VAL A 670 -17.51 -16.61 -14.13
CA VAL A 670 -16.66 -16.20 -15.26
C VAL A 670 -16.47 -17.32 -16.27
N THR A 671 -16.86 -17.06 -17.51
CA THR A 671 -16.60 -17.94 -18.67
C THR A 671 -15.55 -17.37 -19.62
N ALA A 672 -15.20 -16.08 -19.50
CA ALA A 672 -14.19 -15.43 -20.33
C ALA A 672 -12.82 -16.16 -20.30
N PRO A 673 -12.13 -16.24 -21.45
CA PRO A 673 -10.83 -16.92 -21.55
C PRO A 673 -9.69 -16.15 -20.88
N HIS A 674 -9.85 -14.84 -20.70
CA HIS A 674 -8.84 -13.96 -20.09
C HIS A 674 -9.46 -13.21 -18.92
N TRP A 675 -9.35 -13.81 -17.73
CA TRP A 675 -9.82 -13.21 -16.49
C TRP A 675 -8.74 -13.24 -15.42
N ALA A 676 -8.56 -12.11 -14.73
CA ALA A 676 -7.71 -12.00 -13.56
C ALA A 676 -8.47 -11.37 -12.40
N HIS A 677 -8.34 -11.97 -11.22
CA HIS A 677 -8.77 -11.41 -9.95
C HIS A 677 -7.54 -10.95 -9.16
N LEU A 678 -7.53 -9.67 -8.77
CA LEU A 678 -6.57 -9.04 -7.89
C LEU A 678 -7.19 -8.94 -6.48
N ASP A 679 -6.68 -9.73 -5.53
CA ASP A 679 -6.98 -9.52 -4.11
C ASP A 679 -5.98 -8.52 -3.54
N ILE A 680 -6.49 -7.33 -3.23
CA ILE A 680 -5.70 -6.17 -2.81
C ILE A 680 -5.81 -5.87 -1.32
N ALA A 681 -6.40 -6.79 -0.52
CA ALA A 681 -6.59 -6.58 0.91
C ALA A 681 -5.27 -6.29 1.66
N GLY A 682 -4.20 -7.04 1.36
CA GLY A 682 -2.89 -6.86 2.00
C GLY A 682 -2.18 -5.56 1.62
N VAL A 683 -2.50 -4.97 0.47
CA VAL A 683 -1.94 -3.69 0.03
C VAL A 683 -2.86 -2.50 0.29
N MET A 684 -4.00 -2.67 0.99
CA MET A 684 -5.00 -1.62 1.22
C MET A 684 -4.41 -0.37 1.91
N GLY A 685 -3.56 -0.60 2.93
CA GLY A 685 -2.88 0.44 3.69
C GLY A 685 -1.37 0.45 3.46
N ASN A 686 -0.74 1.53 3.90
CA ASN A 686 0.70 1.69 4.00
C ASN A 686 1.05 2.28 5.37
N GLN A 687 2.11 1.80 6.00
CA GLN A 687 2.72 2.41 7.18
C GLN A 687 4.01 3.12 6.77
N ASP A 688 4.98 2.34 6.28
CA ASP A 688 6.32 2.77 5.88
C ASP A 688 6.97 1.84 4.83
N GLU A 689 6.28 0.78 4.41
CA GLU A 689 6.78 -0.26 3.51
C GLU A 689 7.06 0.28 2.10
N VAL A 690 6.21 1.18 1.61
CA VAL A 690 6.43 1.94 0.36
C VAL A 690 6.92 3.35 0.72
N PRO A 691 8.22 3.67 0.54
CA PRO A 691 8.81 4.88 1.09
C PRO A 691 8.21 6.18 0.56
N TYR A 692 7.69 6.14 -0.66
CA TYR A 692 7.08 7.30 -1.32
C TYR A 692 5.58 7.46 -1.03
N LEU A 693 4.99 6.60 -0.20
CA LEU A 693 3.64 6.77 0.35
C LEU A 693 3.74 7.15 1.83
N ARG A 694 2.93 8.12 2.26
CA ARG A 694 2.73 8.40 3.69
C ARG A 694 1.84 7.30 4.31
N LYS A 695 1.87 7.19 5.63
CA LYS A 695 0.94 6.36 6.38
C LYS A 695 -0.52 6.70 6.03
N GLY A 696 -1.31 5.69 5.72
CA GLY A 696 -2.71 5.82 5.30
C GLY A 696 -3.09 4.76 4.27
N MET A 697 -4.21 4.97 3.58
CA MET A 697 -4.63 4.14 2.45
C MET A 697 -3.68 4.36 1.26
N SER A 698 -3.39 3.27 0.56
CA SER A 698 -2.30 3.22 -0.41
C SER A 698 -2.74 3.51 -1.84
N GLY A 699 -4.01 3.26 -2.18
CA GLY A 699 -4.53 3.30 -3.56
C GLY A 699 -3.85 2.32 -4.50
N ARG A 700 -3.24 1.26 -3.98
CA ARG A 700 -2.54 0.25 -4.78
C ARG A 700 -3.50 -0.82 -5.30
N PRO A 701 -3.35 -1.36 -6.53
CA PRO A 701 -2.25 -1.12 -7.46
C PRO A 701 -2.64 -0.25 -8.68
N THR A 702 -3.22 0.95 -8.49
CA THR A 702 -3.74 1.78 -9.59
C THR A 702 -2.75 2.00 -10.73
N ARG A 703 -1.49 2.33 -10.44
CA ARG A 703 -0.47 2.59 -11.48
C ARG A 703 -0.21 1.35 -12.35
N THR A 704 -0.21 0.15 -11.76
CA THR A 704 -0.06 -1.11 -12.52
C THR A 704 -1.24 -1.37 -13.44
N LEU A 705 -2.47 -1.02 -13.04
CA LEU A 705 -3.64 -1.14 -13.92
C LEU A 705 -3.57 -0.17 -15.11
N VAL A 706 -3.09 1.05 -14.88
CA VAL A 706 -2.89 2.05 -15.94
C VAL A 706 -1.77 1.61 -16.91
N GLU A 707 -0.62 1.19 -16.38
CA GLU A 707 0.51 0.72 -17.20
C GLU A 707 0.13 -0.54 -17.99
N PHE A 708 -0.66 -1.45 -17.40
CA PHE A 708 -1.22 -2.61 -18.09
C PHE A 708 -2.10 -2.20 -19.27
N ALA A 709 -3.03 -1.26 -19.08
CA ALA A 709 -3.87 -0.76 -20.16
C ALA A 709 -3.05 -0.05 -21.25
N ALA A 710 -2.03 0.73 -20.86
CA ALA A 710 -1.12 1.41 -21.78
C ALA A 710 -0.29 0.41 -22.59
N GLY A 711 0.23 -0.64 -21.96
CA GLY A 711 0.96 -1.73 -22.63
C GLY A 711 0.08 -2.44 -23.66
N LEU A 712 -1.18 -2.74 -23.31
CA LEU A 712 -2.12 -3.34 -24.26
C LEU A 712 -2.52 -2.41 -25.40
N ALA A 713 -2.55 -1.09 -25.17
CA ALA A 713 -2.84 -0.10 -26.20
C ALA A 713 -1.66 0.08 -27.17
N ALA A 714 -0.42 -0.06 -26.67
CA ALA A 714 0.79 -0.01 -27.49
C ALA A 714 0.98 -1.28 -28.36
N GLN A 715 0.55 -2.44 -27.87
CA GLN A 715 0.58 -3.73 -28.59
C GLN A 715 -0.52 -3.89 -29.65
N GLY A 716 -0.98 -2.81 -30.29
CA GLY A 716 -2.08 -2.89 -31.27
C GLY A 716 -1.78 -3.92 -32.36
N ASN A 717 -2.55 -5.04 -32.42
CA ASN A 717 -2.49 -6.18 -33.35
C ASN A 717 -1.12 -6.72 -33.85
N ASN A 718 0.00 -6.17 -33.41
CA ASN A 718 1.33 -6.60 -33.79
C ASN A 718 1.71 -7.83 -32.96
N THR A 719 2.09 -8.87 -33.67
CA THR A 719 2.71 -10.07 -33.13
C THR A 719 4.15 -9.78 -32.72
N LEU A 720 4.74 -10.64 -31.88
CA LEU A 720 6.19 -10.61 -31.62
C LEU A 720 7.04 -10.69 -32.90
N VAL A 721 6.47 -11.21 -33.98
CA VAL A 721 7.11 -11.25 -35.31
C VAL A 721 7.04 -9.88 -35.96
N ASP A 722 5.90 -9.19 -35.87
CA ASP A 722 5.74 -7.82 -36.39
C ASP A 722 6.64 -6.83 -35.62
N ASP A 723 6.80 -6.99 -34.31
CA ASP A 723 7.72 -6.18 -33.51
C ASP A 723 9.20 -6.47 -33.82
N LEU A 724 9.52 -7.75 -34.11
CA LEU A 724 10.86 -8.14 -34.55
C LEU A 724 11.19 -7.56 -35.93
N GLU A 725 10.22 -7.61 -36.85
CA GLU A 725 10.34 -7.05 -38.20
C GLU A 725 10.49 -5.52 -38.14
N ALA A 726 9.64 -4.84 -37.38
CA ALA A 726 9.71 -3.39 -37.21
C ALA A 726 11.01 -2.91 -36.54
N SER A 727 11.51 -3.65 -35.53
CA SER A 727 12.79 -3.32 -34.89
C SER A 727 14.00 -3.58 -35.79
N PHE A 728 13.92 -4.62 -36.63
CA PHE A 728 14.92 -4.88 -37.67
C PHE A 728 14.92 -3.77 -38.73
N GLU A 729 13.76 -3.38 -39.25
CA GLU A 729 13.63 -2.30 -40.23
C GLU A 729 14.14 -0.97 -39.69
N ALA A 730 13.84 -0.63 -38.43
CA ALA A 730 14.35 0.57 -37.78
C ALA A 730 15.89 0.55 -37.64
N CYS A 731 16.46 -0.59 -37.25
CA CYS A 731 17.91 -0.77 -37.18
C CYS A 731 18.56 -0.64 -38.56
N PHE A 732 17.94 -1.25 -39.58
CA PHE A 732 18.44 -1.22 -40.95
C PHE A 732 18.35 0.18 -41.55
N ALA A 733 17.24 0.89 -41.35
CA ALA A 733 17.06 2.28 -41.80
C ALA A 733 18.09 3.23 -41.18
N SER A 734 18.42 3.04 -39.89
CA SER A 734 19.44 3.83 -39.20
C SER A 734 20.83 3.61 -39.79
N LEU A 735 21.18 2.36 -40.11
CA LEU A 735 22.47 1.98 -40.72
C LEU A 735 22.64 2.40 -42.19
N VAL A 736 21.53 2.65 -42.90
CA VAL A 736 21.51 2.98 -44.34
C VAL A 736 21.18 4.46 -44.59
N SER A 737 20.92 5.24 -43.54
CA SER A 737 20.62 6.67 -43.67
C SER A 737 21.80 7.46 -44.26
N GLN A 738 21.52 8.38 -45.20
CA GLN A 738 22.55 9.19 -45.87
C GLN A 738 23.30 10.13 -44.89
N ASP A 739 22.69 10.47 -43.76
CA ASP A 739 23.29 11.28 -42.70
C ASP A 739 24.45 10.55 -42.00
N TYR A 740 24.48 9.21 -42.02
CA TYR A 740 25.60 8.41 -41.52
C TYR A 740 26.89 8.62 -42.34
N VAL A 741 26.76 9.03 -43.60
CA VAL A 741 27.89 9.24 -44.53
C VAL A 741 28.37 10.70 -44.52
N ASN A 742 27.52 11.66 -44.13
CA ASN A 742 27.80 13.10 -44.27
C ASN A 742 27.55 13.97 -43.01
N GLY A 743 27.14 13.40 -41.87
CA GLY A 743 26.80 14.15 -40.65
C GLY A 743 27.98 14.64 -39.82
N THR A 744 27.85 15.84 -39.21
CA THR A 744 28.89 16.53 -38.43
C THR A 744 29.03 16.10 -36.96
N ASP A 745 28.15 15.25 -36.43
CA ASP A 745 28.22 14.79 -35.03
C ASP A 745 28.14 13.25 -34.94
N GLN A 746 29.31 12.60 -34.85
CA GLN A 746 29.43 11.14 -34.92
C GLN A 746 28.98 10.43 -33.63
N GLU A 747 28.93 11.13 -32.50
CA GLU A 747 28.65 10.52 -31.18
C GLU A 747 27.14 10.31 -30.95
N GLU A 748 26.32 11.27 -31.38
CA GLU A 748 24.86 11.18 -31.33
C GLU A 748 24.33 10.10 -32.28
N ILE A 749 24.88 10.05 -33.50
CA ILE A 749 24.57 9.03 -34.51
C ILE A 749 24.92 7.62 -34.01
N ARG A 750 26.08 7.47 -33.37
CA ARG A 750 26.51 6.20 -32.79
C ARG A 750 25.60 5.76 -31.65
N THR A 751 25.24 6.69 -30.77
CA THR A 751 24.33 6.41 -29.64
C THR A 751 22.94 6.00 -30.14
N GLY A 752 22.43 6.64 -31.19
CA GLY A 752 21.16 6.27 -31.83
C GLY A 752 21.19 4.86 -32.45
N VAL A 753 22.27 4.51 -33.18
CA VAL A 753 22.43 3.16 -33.73
C VAL A 753 22.56 2.10 -32.63
N ASP A 754 23.34 2.38 -31.58
CA ASP A 754 23.49 1.44 -30.46
C ASP A 754 22.14 1.19 -29.76
N GLN A 755 21.30 2.23 -29.61
CA GLN A 755 19.94 2.09 -29.09
C GLN A 755 19.04 1.25 -30.00
N CYS A 756 19.08 1.45 -31.32
CA CYS A 756 18.33 0.65 -32.28
C CYS A 756 18.76 -0.83 -32.26
N ILE A 757 20.06 -1.09 -32.18
CA ILE A 757 20.62 -2.45 -32.10
C ILE A 757 20.19 -3.13 -30.78
N GLN A 758 20.28 -2.45 -29.64
CA GLN A 758 19.84 -3.01 -28.36
C GLN A 758 18.35 -3.34 -28.38
N LYS A 759 17.52 -2.45 -28.93
CA LYS A 759 16.09 -2.69 -29.07
C LYS A 759 15.79 -3.91 -29.94
N PHE A 760 16.48 -4.07 -31.08
CA PHE A 760 16.35 -5.26 -31.91
C PHE A 760 16.78 -6.54 -31.19
N LEU A 761 17.92 -6.51 -30.48
CA LEU A 761 18.42 -7.67 -29.73
C LEU A 761 17.46 -8.09 -28.60
N ASP A 762 16.86 -7.13 -27.91
CA ASP A 762 15.89 -7.41 -26.85
C ASP A 762 14.60 -8.01 -27.41
N VAL A 763 14.08 -7.48 -28.52
CA VAL A 763 12.90 -8.05 -29.19
C VAL A 763 13.21 -9.44 -29.75
N ALA A 764 14.38 -9.64 -30.37
CA ALA A 764 14.83 -10.95 -30.86
C ALA A 764 14.93 -11.98 -29.74
N ARG A 765 15.49 -11.60 -28.58
CA ARG A 765 15.57 -12.48 -27.40
C ARG A 765 14.19 -12.80 -26.84
N GLN A 766 13.28 -11.83 -26.80
CA GLN A 766 11.90 -12.07 -26.36
C GLN A 766 11.18 -13.03 -27.30
N THR A 767 11.34 -12.85 -28.62
CA THR A 767 10.76 -13.73 -29.64
C THR A 767 11.35 -15.14 -29.55
N GLU A 768 12.66 -15.29 -29.38
CA GLU A 768 13.31 -16.59 -29.16
C GLU A 768 12.80 -17.28 -27.88
N CYS A 769 12.77 -16.58 -26.76
CA CYS A 769 12.26 -17.10 -25.49
C CYS A 769 10.79 -17.54 -25.59
N PHE A 770 9.96 -16.76 -26.31
CA PHE A 770 8.57 -17.10 -26.55
C PHE A 770 8.43 -18.42 -27.33
N PHE A 771 9.16 -18.57 -28.44
CA PHE A 771 9.11 -19.81 -29.23
C PHE A 771 9.71 -21.00 -28.48
N LEU A 772 10.77 -20.81 -27.69
CA LEU A 772 11.34 -21.85 -26.83
C LEU A 772 10.35 -22.30 -25.75
N GLN A 773 9.66 -21.37 -25.09
CA GLN A 773 8.60 -21.70 -24.14
C GLN A 773 7.44 -22.43 -24.82
N LYS A 774 7.01 -22.00 -26.00
CA LYS A 774 5.94 -22.67 -26.75
C LYS A 774 6.34 -24.07 -27.18
N ARG A 775 7.58 -24.26 -27.65
CA ARG A 775 8.14 -25.57 -27.97
C ARG A 775 8.24 -26.46 -26.75
N LEU A 776 8.62 -25.91 -25.59
CA LEU A 776 8.62 -26.65 -24.32
C LEU A 776 7.20 -27.09 -23.92
N GLN A 777 6.22 -26.18 -23.99
CA GLN A 777 4.81 -26.50 -23.72
C GLN A 777 4.28 -27.58 -24.68
N LEU A 778 4.60 -27.49 -25.96
CA LEU A 778 4.24 -28.50 -26.97
C LEU A 778 4.95 -29.83 -26.71
N SER A 779 6.21 -29.84 -26.28
CA SER A 779 6.95 -31.06 -25.96
C SER A 779 6.35 -31.82 -24.77
N VAL A 780 5.75 -31.10 -23.81
CA VAL A 780 5.07 -31.70 -22.65
C VAL A 780 3.69 -32.24 -23.04
N GLN A 781 2.97 -31.57 -23.93
CA GLN A 781 1.60 -31.97 -24.31
C GLN A 781 1.53 -32.97 -25.47
N LYS A 782 2.46 -32.89 -26.43
CA LYS A 782 2.49 -33.68 -27.67
C LYS A 782 3.95 -33.98 -28.09
N PRO A 783 4.68 -34.81 -27.32
CA PRO A 783 6.10 -35.08 -27.56
C PRO A 783 6.38 -35.66 -28.96
N GLU A 784 5.48 -36.48 -29.50
CA GLU A 784 5.63 -37.10 -30.82
C GLU A 784 5.64 -36.08 -31.97
N GLN A 785 4.94 -34.96 -31.81
CA GLN A 785 4.84 -33.93 -32.83
C GLN A 785 6.14 -33.13 -32.93
N VAL A 786 6.76 -32.82 -31.78
CA VAL A 786 8.07 -32.15 -31.71
C VAL A 786 9.16 -33.04 -32.31
N VAL A 787 9.18 -34.34 -31.98
CA VAL A 787 10.15 -35.29 -32.57
C VAL A 787 9.97 -35.38 -34.09
N LYS A 788 8.74 -35.37 -34.59
CA LYS A 788 8.47 -35.42 -36.03
C LYS A 788 8.96 -34.16 -36.76
N GLU A 789 8.78 -32.99 -36.17
CA GLU A 789 9.30 -31.72 -36.69
C GLU A 789 10.83 -31.68 -36.66
N ASP A 790 11.45 -32.08 -35.55
CA ASP A 790 12.92 -32.15 -35.41
C ASP A 790 13.55 -33.10 -36.44
N VAL A 791 12.93 -34.26 -36.66
CA VAL A 791 13.36 -35.21 -37.71
C VAL A 791 13.20 -34.63 -39.11
N SER A 792 12.14 -33.84 -39.35
CA SER A 792 11.92 -33.16 -40.63
C SER A 792 12.96 -32.07 -40.86
N GLU A 793 13.29 -31.28 -39.84
CA GLU A 793 14.28 -30.21 -39.90
C GLU A 793 15.69 -30.78 -40.13
N LEU A 794 16.06 -31.85 -39.41
CA LEU A 794 17.30 -32.58 -39.63
C LEU A 794 17.40 -33.16 -41.04
N ARG A 795 16.30 -33.68 -41.59
CA ARG A 795 16.27 -34.16 -42.99
C ARG A 795 16.50 -33.03 -43.99
N ASN A 796 15.86 -31.89 -43.79
CA ASN A 796 16.01 -30.71 -44.66
C ASN A 796 17.45 -30.18 -44.61
N GLU A 797 18.05 -30.11 -43.41
CA GLU A 797 19.44 -29.67 -43.25
C GLU A 797 20.43 -30.66 -43.85
N LEU A 798 20.17 -31.97 -43.74
CA LEU A 798 20.97 -33.01 -44.41
C LEU A 798 20.91 -32.83 -45.94
N GLN A 799 19.72 -32.63 -46.49
CA GLN A 799 19.52 -32.41 -47.93
C GLN A 799 20.23 -31.13 -48.41
N ARG A 800 20.18 -30.04 -47.62
CA ARG A 800 20.91 -28.81 -47.92
C ARG A 800 22.42 -29.03 -47.95
N LYS A 801 22.96 -29.79 -46.99
CA LYS A 801 24.38 -30.15 -46.93
C LYS A 801 24.80 -31.06 -48.08
N GLU A 802 23.97 -32.04 -48.47
CA GLU A 802 24.23 -32.88 -49.66
C GLU A 802 24.31 -32.04 -50.94
N LEU A 803 23.39 -31.08 -51.12
CA LEU A 803 23.40 -30.15 -52.25
C LEU A 803 24.68 -29.30 -52.27
N LEU A 804 25.16 -28.87 -51.10
CA LEU A 804 26.40 -28.13 -50.95
C LEU A 804 27.62 -29.00 -51.29
N VAL A 805 27.63 -30.26 -50.85
CA VAL A 805 28.67 -31.24 -51.18
C VAL A 805 28.69 -31.53 -52.68
N GLN A 806 27.54 -31.77 -53.32
CA GLN A 806 27.45 -31.94 -54.77
C GLN A 806 27.98 -30.72 -55.53
N LYS A 807 27.65 -29.51 -55.08
CA LYS A 807 28.18 -28.27 -55.66
C LYS A 807 29.71 -28.16 -55.53
N HIS A 808 30.28 -28.67 -54.46
CA HIS A 808 31.74 -28.71 -54.30
C HIS A 808 32.39 -29.83 -55.10
N GLN A 809 31.76 -31.00 -55.19
CA GLN A 809 32.23 -32.11 -56.02
C GLN A 809 32.21 -31.75 -57.52
N SER A 810 31.18 -31.07 -58.00
CA SER A 810 31.13 -30.60 -59.40
C SER A 810 32.23 -29.59 -59.70
N LYS A 811 32.52 -28.67 -58.77
CA LYS A 811 33.69 -27.78 -58.88
C LYS A 811 35.00 -28.55 -58.90
N LEU A 812 35.18 -29.55 -58.04
CA LEU A 812 36.38 -30.40 -58.02
C LEU A 812 36.55 -31.16 -59.34
N HIS A 813 35.47 -31.70 -59.91
CA HIS A 813 35.49 -32.40 -61.18
C HIS A 813 35.85 -31.46 -62.34
N HIS A 814 35.31 -30.23 -62.33
CA HIS A 814 35.69 -29.19 -63.28
C HIS A 814 37.20 -28.87 -63.18
N TRP A 815 37.73 -28.71 -61.97
CA TRP A 815 39.17 -28.49 -61.78
C TRP A 815 40.03 -29.68 -62.20
N GLN A 816 39.55 -30.92 -62.01
CA GLN A 816 40.22 -32.13 -62.52
C GLN A 816 40.27 -32.15 -64.06
N GLN A 817 39.16 -31.80 -64.74
CA GLN A 817 39.14 -31.67 -66.20
C GLN A 817 40.09 -30.58 -66.69
N VAL A 818 40.12 -29.42 -66.03
CA VAL A 818 41.07 -28.35 -66.36
C VAL A 818 42.52 -28.82 -66.20
N LEU A 819 42.83 -29.60 -65.16
CA LEU A 819 44.17 -30.17 -64.95
C LEU A 819 44.52 -31.23 -66.00
N GLU A 820 43.55 -32.06 -66.42
CA GLU A 820 43.74 -33.02 -67.51
C GLU A 820 43.99 -32.31 -68.84
N ASP A 821 43.22 -31.26 -69.17
CA ASP A 821 43.40 -30.45 -70.38
C ASP A 821 44.77 -29.75 -70.43
N VAL A 822 45.24 -29.25 -69.29
CA VAL A 822 46.59 -28.66 -69.16
C VAL A 822 47.69 -29.72 -69.33
N SER A 823 47.46 -30.95 -68.88
CA SER A 823 48.40 -32.08 -69.05
C SER A 823 48.47 -32.57 -70.50
N VAL A 824 47.38 -32.47 -71.27
CA VAL A 824 47.31 -32.82 -72.69
C VAL A 824 47.99 -31.76 -73.57
N GLN A 825 47.97 -30.48 -73.16
CA GLN A 825 48.64 -29.39 -73.88
C GLN A 825 50.18 -29.37 -73.74
N HIS A 826 50.77 -30.13 -72.81
CA HIS A 826 52.23 -30.21 -72.61
C HIS A 826 52.97 -31.27 -73.46
N ARG A 827 52.32 -31.87 -74.46
CA ARG A 827 52.98 -32.78 -75.43
C ARG A 827 52.82 -32.32 -76.88
N LYS A 828 53.58 -31.30 -77.29
CA LYS A 828 54.14 -31.12 -78.65
C LYS A 828 55.08 -29.88 -78.67
N PRO A 829 56.38 -30.02 -78.98
CA PRO A 829 57.32 -28.91 -79.01
C PRO A 829 57.56 -28.33 -80.42
N THR A 830 58.01 -27.06 -80.43
CA THR A 830 58.80 -26.31 -81.45
C THR A 830 58.08 -25.93 -82.76
N ASP A 831 58.10 -24.67 -83.24
CA ASP A 831 59.24 -23.78 -83.48
C ASP A 831 58.91 -22.26 -83.37
N LEU A 832 59.91 -21.49 -82.90
CA LEU A 832 60.12 -20.02 -83.00
C LEU A 832 60.68 -19.67 -84.43
N PRO A 833 60.94 -18.40 -84.89
CA PRO A 833 61.30 -17.18 -84.12
C PRO A 833 60.84 -15.83 -84.82
N PRO A 834 61.46 -14.62 -84.65
CA PRO A 834 60.84 -13.42 -84.04
C PRO A 834 61.08 -12.12 -84.92
N PRO A 835 61.34 -10.89 -84.38
CA PRO A 835 60.57 -9.97 -83.52
C PRO A 835 60.29 -8.58 -84.20
N GLY A 836 59.39 -7.75 -83.67
CA GLY A 836 59.33 -6.32 -83.99
C GLY A 836 58.08 -5.59 -83.48
N PRO A 837 58.12 -4.27 -83.21
CA PRO A 837 57.81 -3.74 -81.88
C PRO A 837 56.60 -2.78 -81.82
N LEU A 838 56.08 -2.59 -80.59
CA LEU A 838 55.30 -1.43 -80.13
C LEU A 838 54.05 -1.05 -80.95
N ALA A 839 52.91 -1.60 -80.54
CA ALA A 839 51.62 -0.91 -80.59
C ALA A 839 50.95 -1.04 -79.21
N PHE A 840 51.54 -0.35 -78.23
CA PHE A 840 50.82 0.07 -77.04
C PHE A 840 50.09 1.36 -77.42
N LEU A 841 48.79 1.44 -77.08
CA LEU A 841 47.84 2.53 -77.38
C LEU A 841 47.04 2.40 -78.68
N GLU A 842 45.88 1.72 -78.60
CA GLU A 842 44.56 2.24 -78.99
C GLU A 842 43.58 1.07 -79.22
N GLN A 843 43.07 0.50 -78.13
CA GLN A 843 41.71 -0.06 -78.10
C GLN A 843 41.15 0.13 -76.68
N ALA A 844 41.24 1.38 -76.22
CA ALA A 844 40.54 1.90 -75.05
C ALA A 844 39.55 2.98 -75.51
N SER A 845 38.56 2.57 -76.31
CA SER A 845 37.26 3.22 -76.40
C SER A 845 36.28 2.26 -77.08
N ALA A 846 35.03 2.24 -76.61
CA ALA A 846 33.89 1.48 -77.13
C ALA A 846 33.72 0.02 -76.67
N SER A 847 33.20 -0.16 -75.45
CA SER A 847 32.03 -1.05 -75.23
C SER A 847 31.40 -0.79 -73.86
N LEU A 848 30.61 0.29 -73.79
CA LEU A 848 29.56 0.49 -72.80
C LEU A 848 28.42 -0.52 -73.04
N PRO A 849 27.69 -0.90 -71.98
CA PRO A 849 26.24 -1.04 -72.06
C PRO A 849 25.54 -0.04 -71.12
N PRO A 850 24.56 0.76 -71.60
CA PRO A 850 23.67 1.54 -70.75
C PRO A 850 22.44 0.73 -70.28
N ALA A 851 21.85 1.22 -69.19
CA ALA A 851 20.70 0.71 -68.45
C ALA A 851 19.37 0.64 -69.24
N PRO A 852 18.37 -0.04 -68.65
CA PRO A 852 16.99 0.44 -68.72
C PRO A 852 16.35 0.63 -67.33
N LEU A 853 15.84 1.84 -67.11
CA LEU A 853 14.80 2.16 -66.13
C LEU A 853 13.42 1.92 -66.76
N LYS A 854 12.54 1.24 -65.99
CA LYS A 854 11.07 1.41 -65.77
C LYS A 854 10.13 1.81 -66.94
N PRO A 855 8.88 1.31 -66.99
CA PRO A 855 7.81 1.98 -66.24
C PRO A 855 6.66 1.11 -65.66
N ASN A 856 5.95 1.75 -64.72
CA ASN A 856 4.68 1.48 -64.05
C ASN A 856 4.66 0.49 -62.89
#